data_AF-A0A9E3EMT5-F1
#
_entry.id   AF-A0A9E3EMT5-F1
#
_cell.length_a   1.000
_cell.length_b   1.000
_cell.length_c   1.000
_cell.angle_alpha   90.00
_cell.angle_beta   90.00
_cell.angle_gamma   90.00
#
_symmetry.space_group_name_H-M   'P 1'
#
loop_
_entity.id
_entity.type
_entity.pdbx_description
1 polymer ?
#
loop_
_entity_poly.entity_id
_entity_poly.type
_entity_poly.pdbx_seq_one_letter_code
_entity_poly.pdbx_strand_id
1 'polypeptide(L)'
;MEDKASELKVFPNDRLKHERNLRGWSFKDIADRINCPDVRLVRRWERGDVFPGPEYRQKLCQIFAKNAEELGLLKELYKKMPAEQSLQKTDPALSGETSASDLLPTSLDNRVAYSALQDPTEQAVHNPPQDINRQRMLDRVRYFWIKGLLEHSLQNTPPLTLELLEEPQLVENPWQFVVQEAGAQTKALPPGTSITQVYDSSHGELLILGEPGAGKTTLLLGLASALLERAAQDDAHPIPVVFNLSSWAVKRQPLSLWLIEELTTKYQVPRHIGQTWVEQDRLLLLLDGLDEVDATAREECAVTLNRYRETHGLVSMVICCRKAEYLSQKISLLLHSAIILQPLTPQQIDAYLQSGCEELARLREVLTADSELLDLVKTPLMLSILILTWHESHADDLIFQGTFQQKRERLFHMYVTRMFQRRGAQKPYTQEQTQLWLSWLAKQMKRHDQTVFYIDTLQFDWLIQKSPGLRTLLFGLIISISGGIDYGIFFWRKFGITEGLLKGGLFTLLVLILYLIGNGPFLLWLERLQKPGQSTQQTSPVWWRRIRQGLLSCVESRLAYGLYFGLPCGLAFGLLLGNVEGSITGLTLGLYATFITTLSFLLLGKLPAVIQPAEVVTWSWKNLQRRAAQCLGGGILLGLILWLLFLSQFEMLQALLMALLFAGSFVCILAGAVAGLSQEALDKQFHITPNQGIHRSIKNSLFLGGMNAIMAGLFIGMIFRLFGYSIDAMVVYGLISGSSTFLVIGLRTGGYAWLQHALLRFLLWNAGYAPLNYPDFLDFAVERILLRRVGGGYIFIHRILLDYFAGLNYLRRAER
;
A
#
# COMPACT_ATOMS: atom_id res chain seq x y z
N MET A 1 -35.03 6.98 1.77
CA MET A 1 -34.61 7.06 3.19
C MET A 1 -33.10 7.01 3.19
N GLU A 2 -32.49 8.18 3.40
CA GLU A 2 -31.04 8.42 3.35
C GLU A 2 -30.38 7.90 4.63
N ASP A 3 -29.42 6.99 4.51
CA ASP A 3 -28.54 6.62 5.61
C ASP A 3 -27.36 7.60 5.62
N LYS A 4 -27.52 8.68 6.38
CA LYS A 4 -26.45 9.64 6.65
C LYS A 4 -25.40 8.98 7.53
N ALA A 5 -24.24 8.69 6.93
CA ALA A 5 -23.01 8.50 7.68
C ALA A 5 -22.83 9.68 8.65
N SER A 6 -22.80 9.39 9.94
CA SER A 6 -22.60 10.37 11.00
C SER A 6 -21.23 11.04 10.86
N GLU A 7 -21.18 12.20 10.21
CA GLU A 7 -20.09 13.16 10.38
C GLU A 7 -20.00 13.48 11.87
N LEU A 8 -18.94 13.00 12.53
CA LEU A 8 -18.56 13.47 13.86
C LEU A 8 -18.27 14.97 13.74
N LYS A 9 -19.25 15.82 14.06
CA LYS A 9 -19.04 17.27 14.22
C LYS A 9 -17.90 17.46 15.22
N VAL A 10 -16.79 18.04 14.74
CA VAL A 10 -15.68 18.49 15.57
C VAL A 10 -16.17 19.74 16.30
N PHE A 11 -16.27 19.69 17.63
CA PHE A 11 -16.59 20.84 18.47
C PHE A 11 -15.31 21.33 19.14
N PRO A 12 -15.04 22.63 19.10
CA PRO A 12 -13.88 23.20 19.77
C PRO A 12 -14.01 23.03 21.29
N ASN A 13 -12.90 22.75 21.97
CA ASN A 13 -12.83 22.73 23.43
C ASN A 13 -12.70 24.17 23.95
N ASP A 14 -13.85 24.85 24.04
CA ASP A 14 -13.92 26.24 24.48
C ASP A 14 -13.51 26.42 25.95
N ARG A 15 -13.61 25.38 26.79
CA ARG A 15 -13.18 25.40 28.20
C ARG A 15 -11.67 25.51 28.31
N LEU A 16 -10.93 24.67 27.61
CA LEU A 16 -9.46 24.73 27.59
C LEU A 16 -8.96 26.06 27.01
N LYS A 17 -9.61 26.54 25.94
CA LYS A 17 -9.31 27.83 25.31
C LYS A 17 -9.57 29.01 26.25
N HIS A 18 -10.68 28.99 26.98
CA HIS A 18 -11.02 30.00 27.97
C HIS A 18 -9.97 30.06 29.08
N GLU A 19 -9.59 28.93 29.66
CA GLU A 19 -8.59 28.86 30.74
C GLU A 19 -7.20 29.33 30.30
N ARG A 20 -6.80 29.01 29.06
CA ARG A 20 -5.56 29.53 28.47
C ARG A 20 -5.60 31.05 28.33
N ASN A 21 -6.67 31.58 27.75
CA ASN A 21 -6.83 33.02 27.53
C ASN A 21 -6.91 33.79 28.86
N LEU A 22 -7.58 33.24 29.87
CA LEU A 22 -7.69 33.84 31.21
C LEU A 22 -6.33 33.99 31.90
N ARG A 23 -5.41 33.05 31.67
CA ARG A 23 -4.03 33.10 32.18
C ARG A 23 -3.04 33.83 31.26
N GLY A 24 -3.50 34.34 30.12
CA GLY A 24 -2.66 35.03 29.13
C GLY A 24 -1.61 34.14 28.46
N TRP A 25 -1.78 32.82 28.46
CA TRP A 25 -0.78 31.88 27.93
C TRP A 25 -0.89 31.71 26.41
N SER A 26 0.25 31.67 25.74
CA SER A 26 0.33 31.23 24.35
C SER A 26 0.28 29.70 24.25
N PHE A 27 0.05 29.18 23.05
CA PHE A 27 0.13 27.73 22.80
C PHE A 27 1.51 27.16 23.13
N LYS A 28 2.56 27.95 22.90
CA LYS A 28 3.93 27.58 23.20
C LYS A 28 4.15 27.49 24.71
N ASP A 29 3.61 28.44 25.49
CA ASP A 29 3.73 28.41 26.95
C ASP A 29 3.09 27.17 27.57
N ILE A 30 1.93 26.73 27.06
CA ILE A 30 1.34 25.46 27.49
C ILE A 30 2.23 24.29 27.10
N ALA A 31 2.70 24.25 25.85
CA ALA A 31 3.51 23.15 25.36
C ALA A 31 4.81 23.01 26.17
N ASP A 32 5.48 24.12 26.46
CA ASP A 32 6.70 24.15 27.27
C ASP A 32 6.42 23.70 28.72
N ARG A 33 5.32 24.16 29.33
CA ARG A 33 4.93 23.79 30.72
C ARG A 33 4.54 22.33 30.90
N ILE A 34 3.98 21.68 29.87
CA ILE A 34 3.62 20.24 29.91
C ILE A 34 4.67 19.35 29.24
N ASN A 35 5.80 19.93 28.80
CA ASN A 35 6.85 19.27 28.04
C ASN A 35 6.31 18.52 26.79
N CYS A 36 5.42 19.19 26.04
CA CYS A 36 4.87 18.71 24.79
C CYS A 36 5.78 19.12 23.63
N PRO A 37 6.35 18.16 22.86
CA PRO A 37 7.35 18.45 21.83
C PRO A 37 6.78 19.19 20.60
N ASP A 38 5.46 19.18 20.41
CA ASP A 38 4.80 19.86 19.30
C ASP A 38 3.69 20.81 19.79
N VAL A 39 3.91 22.11 19.62
CA VAL A 39 2.95 23.19 19.93
C VAL A 39 1.63 23.02 19.17
N ARG A 40 1.65 22.37 17.99
CA ARG A 40 0.44 22.15 17.17
C ARG A 40 -0.54 21.20 17.85
N LEU A 41 -0.11 20.34 18.77
CA LEU A 41 -0.99 19.44 19.52
C LEU A 41 -1.92 20.22 20.45
N VAL A 42 -1.42 21.21 21.17
CA VAL A 42 -2.24 22.08 22.04
C VAL A 42 -3.33 22.78 21.23
N ARG A 43 -2.98 23.25 20.02
CA ARG A 43 -3.94 23.86 19.09
C ARG A 43 -5.03 22.88 18.63
N ARG A 44 -4.66 21.62 18.39
CA ARG A 44 -5.60 20.55 17.99
C ARG A 44 -6.51 20.12 19.13
N TRP A 45 -6.03 20.17 20.38
CA TRP A 45 -6.84 19.92 21.57
C TRP A 45 -7.89 21.02 21.78
N GLU A 46 -7.53 22.30 21.59
CA GLU A 46 -8.50 23.41 21.62
C GLU A 46 -9.51 23.34 20.46
N ARG A 47 -9.11 22.83 19.29
CA ARG A 47 -10.03 22.65 18.15
C ARG A 47 -10.94 21.44 18.27
N GLY A 48 -10.65 20.51 19.19
CA GLY A 48 -11.36 19.24 19.30
C GLY A 48 -10.97 18.21 18.22
N ASP A 49 -9.92 18.48 17.43
CA ASP A 49 -9.43 17.57 16.37
C ASP A 49 -8.90 16.25 16.96
N VAL A 50 -8.31 16.34 18.15
CA VAL A 50 -7.70 15.23 18.90
C VAL A 50 -7.89 15.50 20.38
N PHE A 51 -8.15 14.47 21.19
CA PHE A 51 -8.13 14.59 22.66
C PHE A 51 -6.72 14.28 23.20
N PRO A 52 -6.23 15.02 24.21
CA PRO A 52 -4.93 14.74 24.80
C PRO A 52 -4.87 13.32 25.39
N GLY A 53 -3.71 12.67 25.26
CA GLY A 53 -3.46 11.39 25.93
C GLY A 53 -3.51 11.53 27.47
N PRO A 54 -3.63 10.43 28.22
CA PRO A 54 -3.74 10.46 29.69
C PRO A 54 -2.60 11.25 30.37
N GLU A 55 -1.36 11.12 29.89
CA GLU A 55 -0.20 11.85 30.41
C GLU A 55 -0.37 13.38 30.26
N TYR A 56 -0.74 13.84 29.07
CA TYR A 56 -0.98 15.26 28.83
C TYR A 56 -2.22 15.78 29.55
N ARG A 57 -3.25 14.95 29.74
CA ARG A 57 -4.41 15.31 30.58
C ARG A 57 -4.00 15.54 32.02
N GLN A 58 -3.22 14.65 32.60
CA GLN A 58 -2.72 14.81 33.95
C GLN A 58 -1.88 16.08 34.10
N LYS A 59 -0.96 16.33 33.16
CA LYS A 59 -0.14 17.54 33.15
C LYS A 59 -0.97 18.82 32.94
N LEU A 60 -1.98 18.79 32.07
CA LEU A 60 -2.91 19.91 31.87
C LEU A 60 -3.71 20.20 33.15
N CYS A 61 -4.27 19.16 33.78
CA CYS A 61 -4.97 19.30 35.06
C CYS A 61 -4.06 19.89 36.15
N GLN A 62 -2.79 19.49 36.19
CA GLN A 62 -1.79 20.03 37.11
C GLN A 62 -1.50 21.51 36.84
N ILE A 63 -1.20 21.92 35.59
CA ILE A 63 -0.83 23.31 35.31
C ILE A 63 -2.02 24.27 35.41
N PHE A 64 -3.23 23.81 35.15
CA PHE A 64 -4.44 24.62 35.27
C PHE A 64 -5.07 24.56 36.66
N ALA A 65 -4.61 23.66 37.54
CA ALA A 65 -5.19 23.35 38.85
C ALA A 65 -6.69 23.05 38.77
N LYS A 66 -7.10 22.32 37.73
CA LYS A 66 -8.48 21.96 37.42
C LYS A 66 -8.57 20.49 37.07
N ASN A 67 -9.73 19.87 37.29
CA ASN A 67 -9.91 18.48 36.91
C ASN A 67 -10.16 18.33 35.39
N ALA A 68 -10.14 17.09 34.89
CA ALA A 68 -10.27 16.81 33.46
C ALA A 68 -11.65 17.18 32.89
N GLU A 69 -12.68 17.25 33.73
CA GLU A 69 -14.04 17.63 33.33
C GLU A 69 -14.18 19.15 33.16
N GLU A 70 -13.64 19.91 34.10
CA GLU A 70 -13.58 21.37 34.07
C GLU A 70 -12.80 21.89 32.86
N LEU A 71 -11.78 21.16 32.42
CA LEU A 71 -10.99 21.46 31.22
C LEU A 71 -11.58 20.88 29.91
N GLY A 72 -12.72 20.18 29.97
CA GLY A 72 -13.36 19.58 28.80
C GLY A 72 -12.56 18.44 28.14
N LEU A 73 -11.76 17.72 28.92
CA LEU A 73 -10.81 16.69 28.43
C LEU A 73 -11.38 15.25 28.48
N LEU A 74 -12.63 15.07 28.88
CA LEU A 74 -13.30 13.77 28.96
C LEU A 74 -14.15 13.48 27.71
N LYS A 75 -13.76 12.46 26.94
CA LYS A 75 -14.43 12.04 25.70
C LYS A 75 -15.85 11.52 25.91
N GLU A 76 -16.17 11.02 27.11
CA GLU A 76 -17.48 10.39 27.40
C GLU A 76 -18.62 11.39 27.64
N LEU A 77 -18.32 12.57 28.17
CA LEU A 77 -19.31 13.65 28.33
C LEU A 77 -19.69 14.28 26.98
N TYR A 78 -18.81 14.14 25.99
CA TYR A 78 -18.98 14.66 24.63
C TYR A 78 -20.05 13.90 23.83
N LYS A 79 -20.36 12.65 24.20
CA LYS A 79 -21.48 11.87 23.62
C LYS A 79 -22.84 12.26 24.19
N LYS A 80 -22.89 13.04 25.28
CA LYS A 80 -24.13 13.38 26.00
C LYS A 80 -24.66 14.79 25.73
N MET A 81 -23.97 15.63 24.94
CA MET A 81 -24.47 16.99 24.64
C MET A 81 -25.62 16.93 23.63
N PRO A 82 -26.86 17.36 23.99
CA PRO A 82 -27.96 17.49 23.05
C PRO A 82 -27.70 18.65 22.08
N ALA A 83 -28.22 18.53 20.85
CA ALA A 83 -27.96 19.45 19.73
C ALA A 83 -28.66 20.83 19.82
N GLU A 84 -29.28 21.19 20.95
CA GLU A 84 -29.98 22.47 21.13
C GLU A 84 -29.53 23.12 22.44
N GLN A 85 -28.57 24.03 22.35
CA GLN A 85 -28.41 25.18 23.26
C GLN A 85 -27.28 26.06 22.72
N SER A 86 -27.55 26.71 21.59
CA SER A 86 -26.86 27.94 21.21
C SER A 86 -27.74 29.12 21.61
N LEU A 87 -27.10 30.09 22.27
CA LEU A 87 -27.53 31.49 22.40
C LEU A 87 -28.75 31.77 23.29
N GLN A 88 -28.51 31.96 24.59
CA GLN A 88 -29.13 33.08 25.29
C GLN A 88 -28.06 34.13 25.59
N LYS A 89 -28.20 35.25 24.88
CA LYS A 89 -27.61 36.55 25.24
C LYS A 89 -28.15 36.95 26.61
N THR A 90 -27.26 37.34 27.52
CA THR A 90 -27.59 38.34 28.54
C THR A 90 -26.43 39.34 28.60
N ASP A 91 -26.82 40.60 28.43
CA ASP A 91 -25.97 41.79 28.39
C ASP A 91 -25.27 42.08 29.74
N PRO A 92 -24.18 42.87 29.74
CA PRO A 92 -23.45 43.25 30.94
C PRO A 92 -23.93 44.62 31.46
N ALA A 93 -24.60 44.66 32.61
CA ALA A 93 -24.70 45.86 33.44
C ALA A 93 -25.34 45.53 34.80
N LEU A 94 -24.56 45.65 35.87
CA LEU A 94 -24.87 46.38 37.11
C LEU A 94 -24.01 45.87 38.28
N SER A 95 -23.14 46.77 38.71
CA SER A 95 -22.49 46.89 40.00
C SER A 95 -23.40 46.60 41.20
N GLY A 96 -22.85 46.03 42.27
CA GLY A 96 -23.47 46.08 43.60
C GLY A 96 -22.79 45.18 44.62
N GLU A 97 -22.18 45.83 45.60
CA GLU A 97 -21.60 45.33 46.86
C GLU A 97 -22.47 44.28 47.59
N THR A 98 -21.88 43.39 48.41
CA THR A 98 -21.85 43.44 49.91
C THR A 98 -21.45 42.08 50.50
N SER A 99 -20.81 42.10 51.67
CA SER A 99 -20.20 41.02 52.46
C SER A 99 -21.14 40.03 53.17
N ALA A 100 -20.63 38.83 53.52
CA ALA A 100 -20.69 38.16 54.84
C ALA A 100 -20.14 36.72 54.65
N SER A 101 -19.00 36.28 55.22
CA SER A 101 -18.74 35.91 56.63
C SER A 101 -19.89 35.13 57.29
N ASP A 102 -19.78 33.80 57.34
CA ASP A 102 -19.71 33.04 58.60
C ASP A 102 -19.89 31.52 58.40
N LEU A 103 -19.13 30.76 59.21
CA LEU A 103 -19.29 29.36 59.64
C LEU A 103 -18.19 28.37 59.19
N LEU A 104 -17.08 28.42 59.94
CA LEU A 104 -16.29 27.27 60.41
C LEU A 104 -17.01 26.63 61.64
N PRO A 105 -16.68 25.40 62.16
CA PRO A 105 -15.30 24.90 62.27
C PRO A 105 -15.02 23.37 62.30
N THR A 106 -13.70 23.08 62.38
CA THR A 106 -12.98 21.95 63.04
C THR A 106 -13.01 20.56 62.39
N SER A 107 -11.90 19.81 62.24
CA SER A 107 -10.77 19.61 63.17
C SER A 107 -9.47 19.06 62.52
N LEU A 108 -8.31 19.56 63.01
CA LEU A 108 -7.06 18.86 63.43
C LEU A 108 -6.40 17.86 62.43
N ASP A 109 -5.08 17.78 62.21
CA ASP A 109 -3.87 18.34 62.83
C ASP A 109 -2.72 17.92 61.88
N ASN A 110 -1.72 18.76 61.61
CA ASN A 110 -0.32 18.33 61.77
C ASN A 110 0.68 19.46 61.53
N ARG A 111 1.53 19.63 62.53
CA ARG A 111 2.59 20.63 62.61
C ARG A 111 3.83 20.17 61.86
N VAL A 112 4.40 21.16 61.19
CA VAL A 112 5.79 21.36 60.76
C VAL A 112 6.83 20.74 61.69
N ALA A 113 7.82 20.03 61.12
CA ALA A 113 9.25 20.20 61.45
C ALA A 113 10.16 19.47 60.43
N TYR A 114 10.81 20.24 59.57
CA TYR A 114 12.03 19.84 58.85
C TYR A 114 13.23 20.27 59.71
N SER A 115 14.10 19.34 60.11
CA SER A 115 15.51 19.63 60.37
C SER A 115 16.35 18.34 60.48
N ALA A 116 17.12 18.10 59.42
CA ALA A 116 18.54 17.69 59.41
C ALA A 116 19.01 16.53 60.31
N LEU A 117 19.45 15.42 59.70
CA LEU A 117 20.88 15.08 59.50
C LEU A 117 21.07 13.60 59.07
N GLN A 118 21.93 13.43 58.06
CA GLN A 118 22.75 12.25 57.72
C GLN A 118 22.15 11.11 56.86
N ASP A 119 22.82 10.91 55.71
CA ASP A 119 22.80 9.71 54.85
C ASP A 119 23.04 8.43 55.66
N PRO A 120 22.37 7.34 55.26
CA PRO A 120 23.11 6.32 54.53
C PRO A 120 22.37 5.85 53.28
N THR A 121 23.10 5.89 52.17
CA THR A 121 23.05 4.86 51.12
C THR A 121 22.86 3.46 51.71
N GLU A 122 22.10 2.64 50.98
CA GLU A 122 21.74 1.24 51.23
C GLU A 122 20.35 1.04 51.84
N GLN A 123 19.42 0.57 50.98
CA GLN A 123 18.16 -0.16 51.25
C GLN A 123 16.89 0.41 50.58
N ALA A 124 16.98 0.93 49.36
CA ALA A 124 15.86 0.89 48.42
C ALA A 124 16.15 -0.17 47.36
N VAL A 125 15.86 -1.43 47.70
CA VAL A 125 15.93 -2.58 46.79
C VAL A 125 15.01 -2.32 45.60
N HIS A 126 15.60 -2.45 44.42
CA HIS A 126 15.05 -2.47 43.07
C HIS A 126 13.62 -3.04 42.93
N ASN A 127 12.71 -2.21 42.42
CA ASN A 127 11.83 -2.64 41.34
C ASN A 127 12.23 -1.82 40.10
N PRO A 128 12.75 -2.43 39.01
CA PRO A 128 13.00 -1.68 37.80
C PRO A 128 11.68 -1.11 37.26
N PRO A 129 11.67 0.10 36.69
CA PRO A 129 10.47 0.63 36.05
C PRO A 129 10.04 -0.35 34.95
N GLN A 130 8.85 -0.93 35.08
CA GLN A 130 8.25 -1.77 34.04
C GLN A 130 8.31 -1.02 32.71
N ASP A 131 9.01 -1.60 31.72
CA ASP A 131 9.18 -0.99 30.41
C ASP A 131 7.81 -0.90 29.73
N ILE A 132 7.22 0.31 29.75
CA ILE A 132 5.92 0.60 29.15
C ILE A 132 5.90 0.23 27.67
N ASN A 133 7.04 0.31 26.96
CA ASN A 133 7.12 -0.08 25.56
C ASN A 133 7.04 -1.60 25.39
N ARG A 134 7.68 -2.36 26.28
CA ARG A 134 7.58 -3.82 26.32
C ARG A 134 6.13 -4.27 26.54
N GLN A 135 5.46 -3.73 27.56
CA GLN A 135 4.06 -4.09 27.85
C GLN A 135 3.13 -3.75 26.67
N ARG A 136 3.29 -2.57 26.06
CA ARG A 136 2.54 -2.21 24.83
C ARG A 136 2.82 -3.16 23.67
N MET A 137 4.06 -3.65 23.55
CA MET A 137 4.40 -4.61 22.51
C MET A 137 3.73 -5.96 22.75
N LEU A 138 3.76 -6.48 23.98
CA LEU A 138 3.06 -7.72 24.35
C LEU A 138 1.55 -7.62 24.05
N ASP A 139 0.91 -6.50 24.42
CA ASP A 139 -0.49 -6.25 24.14
C ASP A 139 -0.79 -6.16 22.63
N ARG A 140 0.10 -5.57 21.83
CA ARG A 140 -0.04 -5.49 20.37
C ARG A 140 0.04 -6.86 19.72
N VAL A 141 1.02 -7.68 20.10
CA VAL A 141 1.16 -9.05 19.58
C VAL A 141 -0.09 -9.86 19.97
N ARG A 142 -0.54 -9.76 21.22
CA ARG A 142 -1.76 -10.43 21.70
C ARG A 142 -3.01 -10.00 20.92
N TYR A 143 -3.20 -8.70 20.72
CA TYR A 143 -4.36 -8.19 19.98
C TYR A 143 -4.35 -8.62 18.50
N PHE A 144 -3.20 -8.50 17.82
CA PHE A 144 -3.12 -8.78 16.39
C PHE A 144 -3.17 -10.27 16.06
N TRP A 145 -2.40 -11.10 16.78
CA TRP A 145 -2.24 -12.51 16.45
C TRP A 145 -3.15 -13.44 17.24
N ILE A 146 -3.36 -13.18 18.53
CA ILE A 146 -4.18 -14.08 19.35
C ILE A 146 -5.66 -13.75 19.15
N LYS A 147 -6.09 -12.53 19.50
CA LYS A 147 -7.49 -12.11 19.31
C LYS A 147 -7.88 -12.02 17.83
N GLY A 148 -6.98 -11.48 17.00
CA GLY A 148 -7.23 -11.26 15.58
C GLY A 148 -7.08 -12.49 14.67
N LEU A 149 -6.41 -13.56 15.12
CA LEU A 149 -6.13 -14.73 14.26
C LEU A 149 -6.44 -16.05 14.96
N LEU A 150 -5.81 -16.35 16.09
CA LEU A 150 -5.98 -17.62 16.79
C LEU A 150 -7.42 -17.83 17.27
N GLU A 151 -8.00 -16.86 17.98
CA GLU A 151 -9.36 -16.95 18.52
C GLU A 151 -10.40 -17.02 17.40
N HIS A 152 -10.20 -16.31 16.29
CA HIS A 152 -11.09 -16.38 15.12
C HIS A 152 -10.97 -17.72 14.37
N SER A 153 -9.79 -18.35 14.36
CA SER A 153 -9.61 -19.70 13.81
C SER A 153 -10.25 -20.78 14.70
N LEU A 154 -10.37 -20.53 16.01
CA LEU A 154 -10.90 -21.47 17.00
C LEU A 154 -12.35 -21.20 17.42
N GLN A 155 -13.01 -20.18 16.86
CA GLN A 155 -14.22 -19.54 17.42
C GLN A 155 -15.47 -20.43 17.55
N ASN A 156 -15.43 -21.71 17.18
CA ASN A 156 -16.48 -22.70 17.44
C ASN A 156 -15.94 -24.12 17.68
N THR A 157 -14.65 -24.29 18.01
CA THR A 157 -14.05 -25.62 18.10
C THR A 157 -12.97 -25.71 19.19
N PRO A 158 -12.97 -26.76 20.01
CA PRO A 158 -11.96 -26.94 21.06
C PRO A 158 -10.55 -27.05 20.47
N PRO A 159 -9.48 -26.75 21.24
CA PRO A 159 -8.12 -26.90 20.76
C PRO A 159 -7.81 -28.37 20.45
N LEU A 160 -7.41 -28.66 19.22
CA LEU A 160 -7.03 -29.98 18.77
C LEU A 160 -5.55 -30.25 19.11
N THR A 161 -5.30 -31.21 20.00
CA THR A 161 -3.93 -31.60 20.37
C THR A 161 -3.32 -32.45 19.26
N LEU A 162 -2.26 -31.95 18.62
CA LEU A 162 -1.59 -32.61 17.49
C LEU A 162 -0.49 -33.55 18.00
N GLU A 163 -0.28 -34.67 17.30
CA GLU A 163 0.86 -35.54 17.56
C GLU A 163 2.13 -34.93 16.97
N LEU A 164 3.19 -34.91 17.78
CA LEU A 164 4.48 -34.32 17.45
C LEU A 164 5.53 -35.43 17.40
N LEU A 165 6.32 -35.43 16.33
CA LEU A 165 7.40 -36.39 16.14
C LEU A 165 8.73 -35.63 16.04
N GLU A 166 9.68 -35.98 16.88
CA GLU A 166 10.97 -35.29 16.96
C GLU A 166 11.97 -35.93 15.97
N GLU A 167 12.56 -35.10 15.10
CA GLU A 167 13.57 -35.49 14.12
C GLU A 167 14.80 -34.59 14.22
N PRO A 168 15.68 -34.82 15.21
CA PRO A 168 16.85 -33.98 15.44
C PRO A 168 17.87 -34.00 14.28
N GLN A 169 17.74 -34.92 13.32
CA GLN A 169 18.60 -34.99 12.12
C GLN A 169 18.28 -33.93 11.06
N LEU A 170 17.13 -33.24 11.15
CA LEU A 170 16.71 -32.23 10.16
C LEU A 170 17.33 -30.85 10.40
N VAL A 171 18.01 -30.66 11.51
CA VAL A 171 18.73 -29.43 11.87
C VAL A 171 20.19 -29.77 12.09
N GLU A 172 21.06 -28.81 11.81
CA GLU A 172 22.50 -29.00 11.98
C GLU A 172 22.92 -28.49 13.36
N ASN A 173 23.20 -29.42 14.27
CA ASN A 173 23.61 -29.14 15.65
C ASN A 173 25.12 -29.44 15.84
N PRO A 174 25.95 -28.44 16.18
CA PRO A 174 27.40 -28.62 16.35
C PRO A 174 27.81 -29.68 17.38
N TRP A 175 26.94 -30.01 18.34
CA TRP A 175 27.22 -30.95 19.43
C TRP A 175 26.82 -32.40 19.13
N GLN A 176 26.10 -32.66 18.02
CA GLN A 176 25.72 -34.01 17.60
C GLN A 176 26.93 -34.90 17.25
N PHE A 177 28.06 -34.30 16.89
CA PHE A 177 29.29 -35.04 16.55
C PHE A 177 30.15 -35.41 17.76
N VAL A 178 29.96 -34.74 18.90
CA VAL A 178 30.79 -34.91 20.11
C VAL A 178 30.17 -35.94 21.07
N VAL A 179 28.84 -36.02 21.10
CA VAL A 179 28.13 -37.11 21.78
C VAL A 179 27.91 -38.22 20.76
N GLN A 180 28.63 -39.35 20.89
CA GLN A 180 28.30 -40.58 20.17
C GLN A 180 26.94 -41.13 20.65
N GLU A 181 25.84 -40.46 20.32
CA GLU A 181 24.57 -41.15 20.20
C GLU A 181 24.57 -41.86 18.86
N ALA A 182 25.04 -43.11 18.90
CA ALA A 182 24.86 -44.06 17.81
C ALA A 182 23.36 -44.25 17.56
N GLY A 183 22.80 -43.39 16.70
CA GLY A 183 21.41 -43.40 16.28
C GLY A 183 20.55 -42.33 16.97
N ALA A 184 20.62 -41.08 16.51
CA ALA A 184 19.58 -40.09 16.73
C ALA A 184 18.29 -40.55 16.03
N GLN A 185 17.61 -41.56 16.57
CA GLN A 185 16.41 -42.16 15.98
C GLN A 185 15.23 -41.20 16.11
N THR A 186 14.44 -41.10 15.03
CA THR A 186 13.11 -40.49 15.02
C THR A 186 12.32 -40.97 16.23
N LYS A 187 11.90 -40.05 17.12
CA LYS A 187 11.18 -40.39 18.34
C LYS A 187 9.80 -39.75 18.34
N ALA A 188 8.77 -40.59 18.43
CA ALA A 188 7.42 -40.10 18.69
C ALA A 188 7.36 -39.55 20.13
N LEU A 189 6.90 -38.30 20.28
CA LEU A 189 6.70 -37.71 21.60
C LEU A 189 5.41 -38.28 22.21
N PRO A 190 5.32 -38.36 23.56
CA PRO A 190 4.11 -38.85 24.22
C PRO A 190 2.85 -38.11 23.74
N PRO A 191 1.73 -38.81 23.52
CA PRO A 191 0.46 -38.16 23.16
C PRO A 191 0.07 -37.13 24.22
N GLY A 192 -0.29 -35.92 23.80
CA GLY A 192 -0.62 -34.83 24.74
C GLY A 192 0.53 -33.90 25.11
N THR A 193 1.75 -34.14 24.61
CA THR A 193 2.89 -33.23 24.82
C THR A 193 2.57 -31.84 24.25
N SER A 194 2.63 -30.81 25.11
CA SER A 194 2.36 -29.44 24.68
C SER A 194 3.55 -28.85 23.93
N ILE A 195 3.28 -27.98 22.96
CA ILE A 195 4.36 -27.30 22.20
C ILE A 195 5.28 -26.47 23.09
N THR A 196 4.78 -25.96 24.21
CA THR A 196 5.57 -25.23 25.20
C THR A 196 6.61 -26.12 25.87
N GLN A 197 6.25 -27.36 26.22
CA GLN A 197 7.20 -28.34 26.78
C GLN A 197 8.31 -28.68 25.77
N VAL A 198 7.95 -28.84 24.49
CA VAL A 198 8.93 -29.10 23.41
C VAL A 198 9.84 -27.88 23.21
N TYR A 199 9.28 -26.68 23.24
CA TYR A 199 10.06 -25.45 23.14
C TYR A 199 11.08 -25.34 24.30
N ASP A 200 10.64 -25.64 25.52
CA ASP A 200 11.50 -25.61 26.72
C ASP A 200 12.60 -26.68 26.66
N SER A 201 12.28 -27.90 26.21
CA SER A 201 13.27 -28.97 26.03
C SER A 201 14.25 -28.70 24.88
N SER A 202 13.86 -27.85 23.91
CA SER A 202 14.69 -27.46 22.78
C SER A 202 15.53 -26.20 23.05
N HIS A 203 15.58 -25.74 24.31
CA HIS A 203 16.31 -24.54 24.73
C HIS A 203 15.95 -23.27 23.91
N GLY A 204 14.71 -23.19 23.45
CA GLY A 204 14.20 -22.05 22.70
C GLY A 204 14.56 -21.98 21.22
N GLU A 205 15.23 -22.99 20.67
CA GLU A 205 15.56 -23.11 19.24
C GLU A 205 14.80 -24.30 18.61
N LEU A 206 13.77 -24.02 17.82
CA LEU A 206 12.85 -25.07 17.33
C LEU A 206 12.47 -24.90 15.86
N LEU A 207 12.64 -25.97 15.07
CA LEU A 207 12.09 -26.07 13.71
C LEU A 207 10.76 -26.85 13.74
N ILE A 208 9.70 -26.26 13.20
CA ILE A 208 8.37 -26.86 13.11
C ILE A 208 8.06 -27.18 11.64
N LEU A 209 7.99 -28.46 11.32
CA LEU A 209 7.68 -28.98 9.99
C LEU A 209 6.33 -29.65 9.93
N GLY A 210 5.72 -29.70 8.75
CA GLY A 210 4.47 -30.42 8.56
C GLY A 210 3.88 -30.20 7.18
N GLU A 211 2.90 -31.02 6.83
CA GLU A 211 2.19 -30.94 5.56
C GLU A 211 1.36 -29.64 5.42
N PRO A 212 0.98 -29.24 4.20
CA PRO A 212 0.05 -28.14 3.99
C PRO A 212 -1.28 -28.39 4.74
N GLY A 213 -1.73 -27.42 5.55
CA GLY A 213 -2.95 -27.57 6.34
C GLY A 213 -2.80 -28.39 7.64
N ALA A 214 -1.60 -28.85 7.99
CA ALA A 214 -1.33 -29.58 9.24
C ALA A 214 -1.49 -28.74 10.52
N GLY A 215 -1.63 -27.41 10.41
CA GLY A 215 -1.84 -26.53 11.57
C GLY A 215 -0.57 -25.86 12.11
N LYS A 216 0.53 -25.79 11.34
CA LYS A 216 1.80 -25.15 11.75
C LYS A 216 1.62 -23.73 12.32
N THR A 217 0.95 -22.85 11.59
CA THR A 217 0.65 -21.48 12.06
C THR A 217 -0.20 -21.50 13.33
N THR A 218 -1.20 -22.38 13.43
CA THR A 218 -2.02 -22.52 14.65
C THR A 218 -1.19 -22.98 15.84
N LEU A 219 -0.27 -23.93 15.65
CA LEU A 219 0.63 -24.41 16.69
C LEU A 219 1.63 -23.33 17.12
N LEU A 220 2.20 -22.59 16.16
CA LEU A 220 3.08 -21.44 16.41
C LEU A 220 2.37 -20.34 17.19
N LEU A 221 1.11 -20.05 16.87
CA LEU A 221 0.31 -19.05 17.59
C LEU A 221 -0.15 -19.54 18.96
N GLY A 222 -0.43 -20.83 19.12
CA GLY A 222 -0.64 -21.44 20.43
C GLY A 222 0.60 -21.30 21.33
N LEU A 223 1.78 -21.57 20.78
CA LEU A 223 3.06 -21.33 21.45
C LEU A 223 3.23 -19.84 21.77
N ALA A 224 2.97 -18.94 20.81
CA ALA A 224 3.03 -17.50 21.01
C ALA A 224 2.15 -17.04 22.18
N SER A 225 0.92 -17.56 22.28
CA SER A 225 -0.02 -17.23 23.36
C SER A 225 0.55 -17.58 24.72
N ALA A 226 1.07 -18.80 24.87
CA ALA A 226 1.65 -19.26 26.13
C ALA A 226 2.93 -18.49 26.49
N LEU A 227 3.78 -18.19 25.50
CA LEU A 227 5.01 -17.40 25.72
C LEU A 227 4.71 -15.93 26.06
N LEU A 228 3.63 -15.35 25.51
CA LEU A 228 3.17 -14.01 25.87
C LEU A 228 2.73 -13.94 27.34
N GLU A 229 2.11 -15.00 27.86
CA GLU A 229 1.76 -15.08 29.29
C GLU A 229 2.99 -15.13 30.18
N ARG A 230 3.99 -15.96 29.82
CA ARG A 230 5.27 -16.01 30.54
C ARG A 230 5.99 -14.65 30.50
N ALA A 231 6.08 -14.04 29.32
CA ALA A 231 6.69 -12.74 29.14
C ALA A 231 5.95 -11.62 29.89
N ALA A 232 4.62 -11.71 30.05
CA ALA A 232 3.86 -10.73 30.83
C ALA A 232 4.12 -10.84 32.34
N GLN A 233 4.45 -12.04 32.83
CA GLN A 233 4.70 -12.31 34.25
C GLN A 233 6.15 -12.03 34.66
N ASP A 234 7.10 -12.27 33.77
CA ASP A 234 8.53 -12.10 34.03
C ASP A 234 9.21 -11.27 32.92
N ASP A 235 9.86 -10.18 33.34
CA ASP A 235 10.58 -9.25 32.46
C ASP A 235 11.92 -9.81 31.95
N ALA A 236 12.45 -10.87 32.57
CA ALA A 236 13.64 -11.58 32.09
C ALA A 236 13.36 -12.39 30.81
N HIS A 237 12.09 -12.74 30.57
CA HIS A 237 11.71 -13.47 29.37
C HIS A 237 11.70 -12.53 28.13
N PRO A 238 12.17 -13.00 26.97
CA PRO A 238 12.17 -12.23 25.74
C PRO A 238 10.74 -11.96 25.24
N ILE A 239 10.58 -10.92 24.44
CA ILE A 239 9.29 -10.52 23.85
C ILE A 239 9.00 -11.43 22.64
N PRO A 240 7.99 -12.31 22.67
CA PRO A 240 7.65 -13.13 21.52
C PRO A 240 7.00 -12.28 20.42
N VAL A 241 7.57 -12.31 19.22
CA VAL A 241 7.08 -11.54 18.06
C VAL A 241 7.00 -12.45 16.84
N VAL A 242 5.85 -12.40 16.16
CA VAL A 242 5.59 -13.21 14.96
C VAL A 242 6.02 -12.46 13.70
N PHE A 243 6.86 -13.06 12.87
CA PHE A 243 7.27 -12.49 11.59
C PHE A 243 6.94 -13.46 10.45
N ASN A 244 6.61 -12.92 9.28
CA ASN A 244 6.36 -13.74 8.08
C ASN A 244 7.54 -13.61 7.12
N LEU A 245 8.24 -14.73 6.88
CA LEU A 245 9.47 -14.79 6.09
C LEU A 245 9.27 -14.45 4.60
N SER A 246 8.07 -14.61 4.04
CA SER A 246 7.78 -14.23 2.64
C SER A 246 8.10 -12.74 2.35
N SER A 247 7.98 -11.88 3.38
CA SER A 247 8.28 -10.45 3.24
C SER A 247 9.78 -10.14 3.10
N TRP A 248 10.65 -10.99 3.64
CA TRP A 248 12.10 -10.82 3.56
C TRP A 248 12.61 -10.98 2.12
N ALA A 249 12.01 -11.90 1.37
CA ALA A 249 12.39 -12.25 0.00
C ALA A 249 12.37 -11.06 -0.99
N VAL A 250 11.59 -10.02 -0.68
CA VAL A 250 11.40 -8.83 -1.52
C VAL A 250 12.67 -7.97 -1.59
N LYS A 251 13.34 -7.77 -0.45
CA LYS A 251 14.51 -6.88 -0.33
C LYS A 251 15.82 -7.62 -0.12
N ARG A 252 15.77 -8.87 0.38
CA ARG A 252 16.94 -9.71 0.67
C ARG A 252 18.00 -8.98 1.51
N GLN A 253 17.54 -8.16 2.45
CA GLN A 253 18.39 -7.35 3.32
C GLN A 253 18.90 -8.16 4.52
N PRO A 254 19.95 -7.71 5.24
CA PRO A 254 20.35 -8.34 6.49
C PRO A 254 19.19 -8.51 7.47
N LEU A 255 19.12 -9.64 8.17
CA LEU A 255 17.96 -9.99 9.01
C LEU A 255 17.66 -8.93 10.07
N SER A 256 18.69 -8.35 10.71
CA SER A 256 18.54 -7.28 11.70
C SER A 256 17.78 -6.07 11.14
N LEU A 257 18.17 -5.59 9.95
CA LEU A 257 17.50 -4.47 9.29
C LEU A 257 16.05 -4.80 8.90
N TRP A 258 15.82 -6.03 8.44
CA TRP A 258 14.47 -6.51 8.13
C TRP A 258 13.59 -6.61 9.38
N LEU A 259 14.09 -7.13 10.50
CA LEU A 259 13.36 -7.20 11.77
C LEU A 259 12.97 -5.80 12.26
N ILE A 260 13.89 -4.83 12.21
CA ILE A 260 13.62 -3.44 12.59
C ILE A 260 12.54 -2.83 11.68
N GLU A 261 12.63 -3.09 10.38
CA GLU A 261 11.64 -2.62 9.41
C GLU A 261 10.27 -3.23 9.72
N GLU A 262 10.17 -4.54 9.90
CA GLU A 262 8.92 -5.24 10.24
C GLU A 262 8.31 -4.76 11.57
N LEU A 263 9.13 -4.52 12.59
CA LEU A 263 8.68 -3.92 13.86
C LEU A 263 8.12 -2.51 13.64
N THR A 264 8.71 -1.74 12.75
CA THR A 264 8.25 -0.38 12.42
C THR A 264 6.99 -0.41 11.58
N THR A 265 6.91 -1.29 10.58
CA THR A 265 5.83 -1.36 9.60
C THR A 265 4.56 -1.98 10.19
N LYS A 266 4.68 -3.18 10.75
CA LYS A 266 3.54 -3.99 11.20
C LYS A 266 3.16 -3.68 12.63
N TYR A 267 4.16 -3.54 13.50
CA TYR A 267 3.95 -3.35 14.93
C TYR A 267 3.98 -1.90 15.38
N GLN A 268 4.25 -0.95 14.48
CA GLN A 268 4.32 0.50 14.75
C GLN A 268 5.27 0.81 15.92
N VAL A 269 6.38 0.10 15.99
CA VAL A 269 7.46 0.34 16.97
C VAL A 269 8.39 1.40 16.37
N PRO A 270 8.70 2.49 17.10
CA PRO A 270 9.69 3.46 16.64
C PRO A 270 11.03 2.79 16.34
N ARG A 271 11.67 3.18 15.22
CA ARG A 271 12.90 2.55 14.71
C ARG A 271 14.02 2.42 15.75
N HIS A 272 14.22 3.45 16.59
CA HIS A 272 15.25 3.44 17.64
C HIS A 272 14.97 2.40 18.74
N ILE A 273 13.69 2.17 19.09
CA ILE A 273 13.30 1.12 20.05
C ILE A 273 13.50 -0.25 19.42
N GLY A 274 13.05 -0.43 18.17
CA GLY A 274 13.23 -1.68 17.44
C GLY A 274 14.70 -2.06 17.27
N GLN A 275 15.58 -1.08 17.00
CA GLN A 275 17.04 -1.27 16.96
C GLN A 275 17.57 -1.78 18.30
N THR A 276 17.19 -1.11 19.40
CA THR A 276 17.62 -1.48 20.75
C THR A 276 17.20 -2.91 21.09
N TRP A 277 15.97 -3.31 20.77
CA TRP A 277 15.48 -4.65 21.07
C TRP A 277 16.15 -5.75 20.24
N VAL A 278 16.50 -5.47 18.98
CA VAL A 278 17.20 -6.40 18.10
C VAL A 278 18.66 -6.55 18.52
N GLU A 279 19.35 -5.45 18.83
CA GLU A 279 20.77 -5.46 19.23
C GLU A 279 21.00 -6.07 20.63
N GLN A 280 20.00 -6.01 21.51
CA GLN A 280 20.07 -6.57 22.87
C GLN A 280 19.43 -7.96 22.99
N ASP A 281 19.06 -8.60 21.87
CA ASP A 281 18.44 -9.93 21.85
C ASP A 281 17.21 -10.06 22.76
N ARG A 282 16.45 -8.97 22.90
CA ARG A 282 15.24 -8.90 23.75
C ARG A 282 14.03 -9.56 23.10
N LEU A 283 14.16 -10.04 21.86
CA LEU A 283 13.07 -10.59 21.06
C LEU A 283 13.20 -12.11 20.94
N LEU A 284 12.07 -12.79 21.05
CA LEU A 284 11.92 -14.19 20.66
C LEU A 284 11.28 -14.22 19.28
N LEU A 285 12.00 -14.78 18.31
CA LEU A 285 11.65 -14.72 16.91
C LEU A 285 10.75 -15.91 16.54
N LEU A 286 9.47 -15.66 16.32
CA LEU A 286 8.50 -16.65 15.82
C LEU A 286 8.33 -16.44 14.31
N LEU A 287 9.08 -17.19 13.50
CA LEU A 287 9.19 -17.00 12.06
C LEU A 287 8.27 -17.99 11.32
N ASP A 288 7.22 -17.49 10.69
CA ASP A 288 6.28 -18.30 9.91
C ASP A 288 6.56 -18.22 8.39
N GLY A 289 6.35 -19.35 7.71
CA GLY A 289 6.28 -19.42 6.25
C GLY A 289 7.63 -19.40 5.51
N LEU A 290 8.65 -20.15 5.95
CA LEU A 290 9.89 -20.29 5.15
C LEU A 290 9.62 -20.89 3.74
N ASP A 291 8.61 -21.76 3.62
CA ASP A 291 8.17 -22.33 2.34
C ASP A 291 7.48 -21.31 1.41
N GLU A 292 7.02 -20.18 1.95
CA GLU A 292 6.42 -19.08 1.20
C GLU A 292 7.47 -18.11 0.61
N VAL A 293 8.75 -18.31 0.93
CA VAL A 293 9.86 -17.62 0.28
C VAL A 293 10.09 -18.25 -1.10
N ASP A 294 10.21 -17.39 -2.11
CA ASP A 294 10.52 -17.77 -3.49
C ASP A 294 11.72 -18.74 -3.54
N ALA A 295 11.64 -19.73 -4.42
CA ALA A 295 12.63 -20.81 -4.48
C ALA A 295 14.05 -20.29 -4.75
N THR A 296 14.21 -19.18 -5.48
CA THR A 296 15.54 -18.58 -5.77
C THR A 296 16.14 -17.85 -4.58
N ALA A 297 15.32 -17.44 -3.61
CA ALA A 297 15.72 -16.68 -2.43
C ALA A 297 15.77 -17.53 -1.15
N ARG A 298 15.16 -18.72 -1.15
CA ARG A 298 14.99 -19.54 0.06
C ARG A 298 16.31 -20.01 0.66
N GLU A 299 17.25 -20.46 -0.17
CA GLU A 299 18.59 -20.85 0.30
C GLU A 299 19.33 -19.64 0.92
N GLU A 300 19.23 -18.47 0.28
CA GLU A 300 19.80 -17.22 0.79
C GLU A 300 19.16 -16.79 2.12
N CYS A 301 17.85 -17.04 2.29
CA CYS A 301 17.12 -16.83 3.53
C CYS A 301 17.68 -17.72 4.65
N ALA A 302 17.83 -19.02 4.39
CA ALA A 302 18.40 -19.97 5.35
C ALA A 302 19.83 -19.58 5.78
N VAL A 303 20.68 -19.18 4.83
CA VAL A 303 22.03 -18.65 5.14
C VAL A 303 21.96 -17.42 6.04
N THR A 304 21.01 -16.52 5.77
CA THR A 304 20.87 -15.28 6.52
C THR A 304 20.37 -15.53 7.94
N LEU A 305 19.48 -16.50 8.13
CA LEU A 305 19.01 -16.96 9.45
C LEU A 305 20.14 -17.58 10.27
N ASN A 306 20.90 -18.49 9.65
CA ASN A 306 22.06 -19.13 10.27
C ASN A 306 23.12 -18.09 10.69
N ARG A 307 23.44 -17.14 9.79
CA ARG A 307 24.38 -16.05 10.08
C ARG A 307 23.90 -15.15 11.22
N TYR A 308 22.60 -14.83 11.26
CA TYR A 308 22.04 -14.02 12.32
C TYR A 308 22.21 -14.70 13.68
N ARG A 309 21.93 -16.01 13.75
CA ARG A 309 22.16 -16.83 14.94
C ARG A 309 23.63 -16.83 15.33
N GLU A 310 24.55 -17.09 14.41
CA GLU A 310 25.99 -17.08 14.69
C GLU A 310 26.47 -15.73 15.26
N THR A 311 25.86 -14.62 14.83
CA THR A 311 26.23 -13.27 15.25
C THR A 311 25.70 -12.91 16.64
N HIS A 312 24.49 -13.36 16.99
CA HIS A 312 23.80 -13.00 18.25
C HIS A 312 23.81 -14.14 19.30
N GLY A 313 24.30 -15.33 18.94
CA GLY A 313 24.46 -16.47 19.84
C GLY A 313 23.12 -17.10 20.26
N LEU A 314 22.69 -16.83 21.49
CA LEU A 314 21.60 -17.53 22.21
C LEU A 314 20.19 -16.96 21.96
N VAL A 315 19.94 -16.49 20.74
CA VAL A 315 18.61 -15.94 20.39
C VAL A 315 17.59 -17.06 20.28
N SER A 316 16.51 -16.97 21.06
CA SER A 316 15.38 -17.89 20.92
C SER A 316 14.67 -17.68 19.58
N MET A 317 14.62 -18.75 18.78
CA MET A 317 14.11 -18.72 17.41
C MET A 317 13.28 -19.97 17.12
N VAL A 318 12.04 -19.76 16.67
CA VAL A 318 11.14 -20.82 16.21
C VAL A 318 10.81 -20.58 14.75
N ILE A 319 11.01 -21.57 13.89
CA ILE A 319 10.79 -21.46 12.44
C ILE A 319 9.76 -22.48 11.97
N CYS A 320 8.77 -22.05 11.19
CA CYS A 320 7.81 -22.94 10.52
C CYS A 320 8.14 -23.10 9.03
N CYS A 321 8.12 -24.34 8.54
CA CYS A 321 8.26 -24.65 7.12
C CYS A 321 7.45 -25.89 6.73
N ARG A 322 7.16 -26.06 5.44
CA ARG A 322 6.63 -27.33 4.91
C ARG A 322 7.74 -28.36 4.78
N LYS A 323 7.39 -29.62 5.05
CA LYS A 323 8.33 -30.75 5.03
C LYS A 323 9.01 -30.92 3.66
N ALA A 324 8.23 -30.99 2.58
CA ALA A 324 8.77 -31.22 1.24
C ALA A 324 9.72 -30.09 0.78
N GLU A 325 9.31 -28.83 1.00
CA GLU A 325 10.09 -27.65 0.62
C GLU A 325 11.39 -27.53 1.44
N TYR A 326 11.35 -27.84 2.74
CA TYR A 326 12.55 -27.88 3.58
C TYR A 326 13.52 -28.98 3.14
N LEU A 327 13.03 -30.20 2.92
CA LEU A 327 13.88 -31.32 2.47
C LEU A 327 14.46 -31.11 1.05
N SER A 328 13.82 -30.27 0.23
CA SER A 328 14.33 -29.92 -1.10
C SER A 328 15.49 -28.94 -1.09
N GLN A 329 15.72 -28.25 0.04
CA GLN A 329 16.74 -27.23 0.17
C GLN A 329 18.10 -27.86 0.54
N LYS A 330 19.20 -27.25 0.11
CA LYS A 330 20.55 -27.79 0.37
C LYS A 330 21.14 -27.40 1.73
N ILE A 331 20.60 -26.34 2.33
CA ILE A 331 21.16 -25.71 3.52
C ILE A 331 20.27 -26.04 4.70
N SER A 332 20.80 -26.76 5.68
CA SER A 332 20.08 -27.03 6.93
C SER A 332 20.09 -25.80 7.83
N LEU A 333 19.02 -25.60 8.58
CA LEU A 333 18.99 -24.57 9.61
C LEU A 333 19.83 -25.03 10.81
N LEU A 334 20.63 -24.10 11.34
CA LEU A 334 21.41 -24.31 12.54
C LEU A 334 20.49 -24.08 13.75
N LEU A 335 19.78 -25.10 14.23
CA LEU A 335 18.86 -25.04 15.38
C LEU A 335 19.04 -26.28 16.29
N HIS A 336 18.54 -26.21 17.52
CA HIS A 336 18.70 -27.29 18.50
C HIS A 336 17.83 -28.53 18.22
N SER A 337 16.53 -28.34 17.95
CA SER A 337 15.60 -29.46 17.67
C SER A 337 14.66 -29.16 16.50
N ALA A 338 14.11 -30.23 15.92
CA ALA A 338 13.09 -30.16 14.88
C ALA A 338 11.95 -31.14 15.19
N ILE A 339 10.73 -30.68 14.99
CA ILE A 339 9.52 -31.47 15.11
C ILE A 339 8.74 -31.51 13.81
N ILE A 340 8.05 -32.62 13.59
CA ILE A 340 7.11 -32.82 12.49
C ILE A 340 5.72 -33.01 13.06
N LEU A 341 4.78 -32.17 12.61
CA LEU A 341 3.36 -32.36 12.86
C LEU A 341 2.87 -33.58 12.08
N GLN A 342 2.32 -34.56 12.80
CA GLN A 342 1.71 -35.74 12.19
C GLN A 342 0.26 -35.46 11.74
N PRO A 343 -0.23 -36.18 10.72
CA PRO A 343 -1.65 -36.22 10.43
C PRO A 343 -2.46 -36.69 11.65
N LEU A 344 -3.68 -36.20 11.79
CA LEU A 344 -4.59 -36.59 12.86
C LEU A 344 -4.87 -38.08 12.82
N THR A 345 -4.77 -38.71 13.99
CA THR A 345 -5.18 -40.10 14.15
C THR A 345 -6.71 -40.20 14.20
N PRO A 346 -7.30 -41.34 13.79
CA PRO A 346 -8.75 -41.54 13.90
C PRO A 346 -9.27 -41.34 15.33
N GLN A 347 -8.46 -41.68 16.33
CA GLN A 347 -8.77 -41.49 17.76
C GLN A 347 -8.83 -40.01 18.15
N GLN A 348 -7.91 -39.18 17.65
CA GLN A 348 -7.95 -37.73 17.85
C GLN A 348 -9.18 -37.10 17.18
N ILE A 349 -9.53 -37.56 15.97
CA ILE A 349 -10.72 -37.09 15.26
C ILE A 349 -11.99 -37.49 16.03
N ASP A 350 -12.07 -38.73 16.50
CA ASP A 350 -13.19 -39.22 17.31
C ASP A 350 -13.34 -38.43 18.60
N ALA A 351 -12.25 -38.24 19.35
CA ALA A 351 -12.26 -37.46 20.60
C ALA A 351 -12.67 -36.00 20.36
N TYR A 352 -12.24 -35.43 19.24
CA TYR A 352 -12.61 -34.08 18.85
C TYR A 352 -14.10 -33.97 18.51
N LEU A 353 -14.65 -34.90 17.73
CA LEU A 353 -16.07 -34.92 17.39
C LEU A 353 -16.97 -35.19 18.62
N GLN A 354 -16.50 -35.99 19.57
CA GLN A 354 -17.19 -36.23 20.86
C GLN A 354 -17.32 -34.97 21.72
N SER A 355 -16.37 -34.06 21.62
CA SER A 355 -16.35 -32.83 22.41
C SER A 355 -17.31 -31.73 21.91
N GLY A 356 -17.99 -31.94 20.79
CA GLY A 356 -18.93 -30.97 20.21
C GLY A 356 -20.43 -31.37 20.32
N CYS A 357 -21.31 -30.61 19.67
CA CYS A 357 -22.78 -30.72 19.78
C CYS A 357 -23.36 -32.01 19.13
N GLU A 358 -24.61 -32.37 19.45
CA GLU A 358 -25.32 -33.56 18.91
C GLU A 358 -25.27 -33.68 17.37
N GLU A 359 -25.24 -32.57 16.63
CA GLU A 359 -25.11 -32.54 15.16
C GLU A 359 -23.85 -33.25 14.63
N LEU A 360 -22.76 -33.32 15.42
CA LEU A 360 -21.50 -33.97 15.06
C LEU A 360 -21.50 -35.48 15.30
N ALA A 361 -22.48 -36.01 16.04
CA ALA A 361 -22.59 -37.45 16.28
C ALA A 361 -22.84 -38.23 14.98
N ARG A 362 -23.68 -37.70 14.09
CA ARG A 362 -23.98 -38.31 12.78
C ARG A 362 -22.80 -38.19 11.80
N LEU A 363 -22.02 -37.11 11.90
CA LEU A 363 -20.79 -36.95 11.12
C LEU A 363 -19.77 -38.04 11.45
N ARG A 364 -19.71 -38.44 12.73
CA ARG A 364 -18.86 -39.54 13.19
C ARG A 364 -19.21 -40.86 12.52
N GLU A 365 -20.48 -41.21 12.45
CA GLU A 365 -20.95 -42.44 11.77
C GLU A 365 -20.53 -42.45 10.30
N VAL A 366 -20.70 -41.32 9.60
CA VAL A 366 -20.30 -41.20 8.19
C VAL A 366 -18.78 -41.34 8.01
N LEU A 367 -17.98 -40.73 8.88
CA LEU A 367 -16.52 -40.86 8.83
C LEU A 367 -16.03 -42.28 9.12
N THR A 368 -16.73 -43.01 10.00
CA THR A 368 -16.40 -44.43 10.25
C THR A 368 -16.77 -45.33 9.08
N ALA A 369 -17.76 -44.95 8.26
CA ALA A 369 -18.22 -45.72 7.11
C ALA A 369 -17.39 -45.50 5.82
N ASP A 370 -16.72 -44.34 5.68
CA ASP A 370 -15.94 -43.98 4.48
C ASP A 370 -14.46 -43.73 4.82
N SER A 371 -13.61 -44.72 4.54
CA SER A 371 -12.17 -44.66 4.82
C SER A 371 -11.43 -43.58 4.03
N GLU A 372 -11.85 -43.26 2.80
CA GLU A 372 -11.19 -42.20 2.04
C GLU A 372 -11.60 -40.80 2.52
N LEU A 373 -12.84 -40.65 2.99
CA LEU A 373 -13.28 -39.41 3.64
C LEU A 373 -12.54 -39.20 4.96
N LEU A 374 -12.34 -40.28 5.72
CA LEU A 374 -11.52 -40.28 6.94
C LEU A 374 -10.07 -39.86 6.62
N ASP A 375 -9.47 -40.43 5.56
CA ASP A 375 -8.14 -40.03 5.10
C ASP A 375 -8.06 -38.55 4.70
N LEU A 376 -9.12 -37.99 4.10
CA LEU A 376 -9.19 -36.59 3.72
C LEU A 376 -9.16 -35.64 4.92
N VAL A 377 -9.82 -36.01 6.02
CA VAL A 377 -9.90 -35.18 7.24
C VAL A 377 -8.76 -35.39 8.23
N LYS A 378 -7.76 -36.21 7.90
CA LYS A 378 -6.54 -36.34 8.70
C LYS A 378 -5.75 -35.03 8.82
N THR A 379 -6.06 -34.01 8.02
CA THR A 379 -5.50 -32.67 8.23
C THR A 379 -6.49 -31.79 9.00
N PRO A 380 -6.05 -31.04 10.03
CA PRO A 380 -6.92 -30.15 10.80
C PRO A 380 -7.73 -29.18 9.94
N LEU A 381 -7.12 -28.66 8.87
CA LEU A 381 -7.81 -27.81 7.92
C LEU A 381 -9.01 -28.52 7.26
N MET A 382 -8.82 -29.74 6.73
CA MET A 382 -9.89 -30.45 6.05
C MET A 382 -10.99 -30.90 7.01
N LEU A 383 -10.62 -31.29 8.24
CA LEU A 383 -11.59 -31.55 9.32
C LEU A 383 -12.42 -30.30 9.64
N SER A 384 -11.77 -29.13 9.76
CA SER A 384 -12.47 -27.87 10.01
C SER A 384 -13.42 -27.49 8.87
N ILE A 385 -13.00 -27.69 7.61
CA ILE A 385 -13.84 -27.46 6.44
C ILE A 385 -15.04 -28.40 6.46
N LEU A 386 -14.84 -29.69 6.74
CA LEU A 386 -15.93 -30.67 6.81
C LEU A 386 -16.97 -30.28 7.86
N ILE A 387 -16.52 -29.96 9.07
CA ILE A 387 -17.38 -29.50 10.17
C ILE A 387 -18.12 -28.23 9.77
N LEU A 388 -17.41 -27.26 9.20
CA LEU A 388 -18.03 -26.02 8.73
C LEU A 388 -19.06 -26.26 7.63
N THR A 389 -18.93 -27.32 6.82
CA THR A 389 -19.89 -27.68 5.76
C THR A 389 -21.03 -28.58 6.22
N TRP A 390 -20.89 -29.26 7.36
CA TRP A 390 -21.82 -30.27 7.82
C TRP A 390 -23.21 -29.70 8.14
N HIS A 391 -24.25 -30.31 7.57
CA HIS A 391 -25.66 -30.05 7.86
C HIS A 391 -26.44 -31.33 7.58
N GLU A 392 -27.34 -31.75 8.48
CA GLU A 392 -28.02 -33.06 8.40
C GLU A 392 -28.75 -33.29 7.07
N SER A 393 -29.28 -32.22 6.46
CA SER A 393 -30.01 -32.26 5.19
C SER A 393 -29.17 -32.64 3.97
N HIS A 394 -27.84 -32.69 4.08
CA HIS A 394 -26.90 -33.03 2.99
C HIS A 394 -26.00 -34.22 3.34
N ALA A 395 -26.39 -35.04 4.34
CA ALA A 395 -25.61 -36.21 4.75
C ALA A 395 -25.42 -37.20 3.58
N ASP A 396 -26.45 -37.40 2.74
CA ASP A 396 -26.40 -38.29 1.58
C ASP A 396 -25.50 -37.77 0.44
N ASP A 397 -25.28 -36.44 0.36
CA ASP A 397 -24.39 -35.80 -0.62
C ASP A 397 -22.90 -36.03 -0.31
N LEU A 398 -22.56 -36.34 0.95
CA LEU A 398 -21.21 -36.60 1.44
C LEU A 398 -20.82 -38.08 1.37
N ILE A 399 -21.80 -39.00 1.33
CA ILE A 399 -21.62 -40.44 1.11
C ILE A 399 -21.43 -40.68 -0.41
N PHE A 400 -20.47 -39.99 -1.01
CA PHE A 400 -20.21 -40.06 -2.44
C PHE A 400 -19.13 -41.12 -2.73
N GLN A 401 -19.45 -42.10 -3.57
CA GLN A 401 -18.44 -43.01 -4.13
C GLN A 401 -17.62 -42.30 -5.20
N GLY A 402 -16.35 -42.05 -4.91
CA GLY A 402 -15.41 -41.42 -5.83
C GLY A 402 -14.03 -41.32 -5.21
N THR A 403 -13.01 -41.09 -6.02
CA THR A 403 -11.62 -41.02 -5.57
C THR A 403 -11.38 -39.91 -4.54
N PHE A 404 -10.32 -40.03 -3.74
CA PHE A 404 -9.85 -39.00 -2.81
C PHE A 404 -9.87 -37.56 -3.39
N GLN A 405 -9.40 -37.39 -4.62
CA GLN A 405 -9.36 -36.07 -5.29
C GLN A 405 -10.77 -35.53 -5.58
N GLN A 406 -11.68 -36.40 -6.03
CA GLN A 406 -13.08 -36.02 -6.31
C GLN A 406 -13.82 -35.66 -5.01
N LYS A 407 -13.60 -36.42 -3.93
CA LYS A 407 -14.13 -36.10 -2.59
C LYS A 407 -13.61 -34.75 -2.10
N ARG A 408 -12.31 -34.48 -2.27
CA ARG A 408 -11.70 -33.18 -1.94
C ARG A 408 -12.34 -32.03 -2.71
N GLU A 409 -12.48 -32.15 -4.02
CA GLU A 409 -13.08 -31.11 -4.87
C GLU A 409 -14.56 -30.89 -4.53
N ARG A 410 -15.32 -31.96 -4.24
CA ARG A 410 -16.71 -31.88 -3.79
C ARG A 410 -16.83 -31.17 -2.45
N LEU A 411 -15.96 -31.48 -1.49
CA LEU A 411 -15.95 -30.83 -0.18
C LEU A 411 -15.65 -29.32 -0.31
N PHE A 412 -14.71 -28.92 -1.16
CA PHE A 412 -14.49 -27.50 -1.46
C PHE A 412 -15.68 -26.83 -2.14
N HIS A 413 -16.35 -27.53 -3.07
CA HIS A 413 -17.56 -27.02 -3.71
C HIS A 413 -18.69 -26.79 -2.68
N MET A 414 -18.87 -27.72 -1.74
CA MET A 414 -19.82 -27.58 -0.63
C MET A 414 -19.44 -26.41 0.29
N TYR A 415 -18.15 -26.29 0.63
CA TYR A 415 -17.61 -25.17 1.40
C TYR A 415 -17.95 -23.83 0.76
N VAL A 416 -17.61 -23.67 -0.52
CA VAL A 416 -17.87 -22.44 -1.27
C VAL A 416 -19.36 -22.14 -1.31
N THR A 417 -20.20 -23.13 -1.63
CA THR A 417 -21.66 -22.98 -1.68
C THR A 417 -22.23 -22.54 -0.33
N ARG A 418 -21.78 -23.14 0.78
CA ARG A 418 -22.23 -22.76 2.12
C ARG A 418 -21.79 -21.36 2.52
N MET A 419 -20.58 -20.95 2.14
CA MET A 419 -20.11 -19.58 2.38
C MET A 419 -20.96 -18.53 1.65
N PHE A 420 -21.53 -18.86 0.48
CA PHE A 420 -22.53 -18.03 -0.20
C PHE A 420 -23.92 -18.03 0.46
N GLN A 421 -24.26 -19.06 1.24
CA GLN A 421 -25.54 -19.16 1.96
C GLN A 421 -25.50 -18.51 3.34
N ARG A 422 -24.30 -18.32 3.93
CA ARG A 422 -24.12 -17.65 5.22
C ARG A 422 -24.77 -16.26 5.21
N ARG A 423 -25.54 -15.93 6.26
CA ARG A 423 -26.31 -14.67 6.36
C ARG A 423 -25.36 -13.45 6.38
N GLY A 424 -25.56 -12.56 5.42
CA GLY A 424 -24.96 -11.23 5.31
C GLY A 424 -25.92 -10.32 4.53
N ALA A 425 -25.99 -9.04 4.87
CA ALA A 425 -26.94 -8.10 4.29
C ALA A 425 -26.67 -7.89 2.79
N GLN A 426 -27.67 -8.19 1.96
CA GLN A 426 -27.71 -8.08 0.50
C GLN A 426 -26.73 -8.99 -0.29
N LYS A 427 -27.19 -9.49 -1.46
CA LYS A 427 -26.38 -10.25 -2.41
C LYS A 427 -26.04 -9.34 -3.61
N PRO A 428 -24.97 -8.52 -3.54
CA PRO A 428 -24.60 -7.62 -4.63
C PRO A 428 -24.11 -8.37 -5.88
N TYR A 429 -23.63 -9.62 -5.72
CA TYR A 429 -23.07 -10.44 -6.79
C TYR A 429 -23.63 -11.86 -6.76
N THR A 430 -23.77 -12.50 -7.93
CA THR A 430 -24.20 -13.90 -8.01
C THR A 430 -23.05 -14.85 -7.67
N GLN A 431 -23.39 -16.10 -7.29
CA GLN A 431 -22.41 -17.14 -7.02
C GLN A 431 -21.54 -17.42 -8.24
N GLU A 432 -22.14 -17.50 -9.43
CA GLU A 432 -21.44 -17.75 -10.69
C GLU A 432 -20.44 -16.64 -11.02
N GLN A 433 -20.85 -15.37 -10.90
CA GLN A 433 -19.96 -14.21 -11.12
C GLN A 433 -18.80 -14.21 -10.13
N THR A 434 -19.07 -14.48 -8.86
CA THR A 434 -18.03 -14.50 -7.82
C THR A 434 -17.04 -15.63 -8.07
N GLN A 435 -17.52 -16.83 -8.40
CA GLN A 435 -16.64 -17.97 -8.73
C GLN A 435 -15.79 -17.69 -9.97
N LEU A 436 -16.35 -17.04 -10.99
CA LEU A 436 -15.61 -16.62 -12.18
C LEU A 436 -14.47 -15.65 -11.82
N TRP A 437 -14.77 -14.58 -11.09
CA TRP A 437 -13.80 -13.53 -10.74
C TRP A 437 -12.74 -14.03 -9.75
N LEU A 438 -13.11 -14.85 -8.76
CA LEU A 438 -12.15 -15.47 -7.84
C LEU A 438 -11.28 -16.52 -8.54
N SER A 439 -11.83 -17.28 -9.50
CA SER A 439 -11.06 -18.22 -10.31
C SER A 439 -10.02 -17.49 -11.17
N TRP A 440 -10.43 -16.39 -11.81
CA TRP A 440 -9.50 -15.54 -12.55
C TRP A 440 -8.41 -14.96 -11.65
N LEU A 441 -8.80 -14.36 -10.52
CA LEU A 441 -7.86 -13.79 -9.54
C LEU A 441 -6.86 -14.83 -9.05
N ALA A 442 -7.33 -16.02 -8.65
CA ALA A 442 -6.47 -17.10 -8.16
C ALA A 442 -5.45 -17.55 -9.22
N LYS A 443 -5.85 -17.65 -10.50
CA LYS A 443 -4.94 -17.99 -11.60
C LYS A 443 -3.86 -16.93 -11.81
N GLN A 444 -4.24 -15.65 -11.78
CA GLN A 444 -3.26 -14.57 -11.93
C GLN A 444 -2.32 -14.49 -10.72
N MET A 445 -2.84 -14.62 -9.50
CA MET A 445 -2.03 -14.69 -8.28
C MET A 445 -1.00 -15.81 -8.36
N LYS A 446 -1.38 -17.03 -8.80
CA LYS A 446 -0.42 -18.11 -9.05
C LYS A 446 0.61 -17.76 -10.12
N ARG A 447 0.16 -17.20 -11.24
CA ARG A 447 1.05 -16.88 -12.38
C ARG A 447 2.11 -15.85 -12.01
N HIS A 448 1.76 -14.92 -11.12
CA HIS A 448 2.64 -13.87 -10.63
C HIS A 448 3.33 -14.20 -9.30
N ASP A 449 3.16 -15.43 -8.80
CA ASP A 449 3.65 -15.90 -7.50
C ASP A 449 3.32 -14.95 -6.33
N GLN A 450 2.07 -14.46 -6.33
CA GLN A 450 1.56 -13.54 -5.31
C GLN A 450 0.72 -14.28 -4.28
N THR A 451 1.11 -14.17 -3.01
CA THR A 451 0.29 -14.64 -1.87
C THR A 451 -0.72 -13.58 -1.44
N VAL A 452 -0.32 -12.30 -1.44
CA VAL A 452 -1.18 -11.15 -1.12
C VAL A 452 -1.44 -10.32 -2.37
N PHE A 453 -2.72 -10.14 -2.70
CA PHE A 453 -3.18 -9.31 -3.79
C PHE A 453 -3.43 -7.87 -3.34
N TYR A 454 -2.74 -6.92 -3.95
CA TYR A 454 -2.98 -5.49 -3.76
C TYR A 454 -3.58 -4.91 -5.05
N ILE A 455 -4.71 -4.21 -4.95
CA ILE A 455 -5.40 -3.65 -6.13
C ILE A 455 -4.48 -2.70 -6.92
N ASP A 456 -3.63 -1.93 -6.22
CA ASP A 456 -2.64 -1.00 -6.81
C ASP A 456 -1.57 -1.72 -7.67
N THR A 457 -1.44 -3.05 -7.53
CA THR A 457 -0.46 -3.85 -8.26
C THR A 457 -0.99 -4.47 -9.54
N LEU A 458 -2.25 -4.24 -9.88
CA LEU A 458 -2.79 -4.64 -11.17
C LEU A 458 -1.95 -4.05 -12.30
N GLN A 459 -1.42 -4.93 -13.14
CA GLN A 459 -0.61 -4.61 -14.30
C GLN A 459 -1.31 -5.13 -15.56
N PHE A 460 -0.96 -4.58 -16.72
CA PHE A 460 -1.61 -4.96 -17.98
C PHE A 460 -1.26 -6.38 -18.47
N ASP A 461 -0.22 -7.01 -17.96
CA ASP A 461 0.10 -8.41 -18.21
C ASP A 461 -0.90 -9.39 -17.56
N TRP A 462 -1.77 -8.89 -16.68
CA TRP A 462 -2.93 -9.62 -16.17
C TRP A 462 -4.03 -9.80 -17.24
N LEU A 463 -4.01 -9.00 -18.31
CA LEU A 463 -4.91 -9.18 -19.45
C LEU A 463 -4.36 -10.28 -20.37
N ILE A 464 -5.23 -11.24 -20.72
CA ILE A 464 -4.90 -12.34 -21.64
C ILE A 464 -4.57 -11.79 -23.04
N GLN A 465 -5.28 -10.74 -23.48
CA GLN A 465 -5.06 -10.11 -24.78
C GLN A 465 -4.29 -8.79 -24.63
N LYS A 466 -3.11 -8.72 -25.24
CA LYS A 466 -2.33 -7.46 -25.32
C LYS A 466 -2.97 -6.54 -26.35
N SER A 467 -3.54 -5.42 -25.89
CA SER A 467 -4.08 -4.36 -26.76
C SER A 467 -3.20 -3.10 -26.70
N PRO A 468 -1.99 -3.10 -27.32
CA PRO A 468 -1.12 -1.93 -27.34
C PRO A 468 -1.80 -0.70 -27.95
N GLY A 469 -2.75 -0.90 -28.89
CA GLY A 469 -3.51 0.17 -29.54
C GLY A 469 -4.36 1.01 -28.58
N LEU A 470 -4.87 0.45 -27.49
CA LEU A 470 -5.74 1.18 -26.56
C LEU A 470 -4.95 2.18 -25.70
N ARG A 471 -3.71 1.83 -25.34
CA ARG A 471 -2.80 2.77 -24.67
C ARG A 471 -2.43 3.94 -25.59
N THR A 472 -2.18 3.63 -26.86
CA THR A 472 -1.94 4.64 -27.90
C THR A 472 -3.15 5.55 -28.05
N LEU A 473 -4.37 5.00 -28.08
CA LEU A 473 -5.61 5.77 -28.17
C LEU A 473 -5.82 6.69 -26.97
N LEU A 474 -5.64 6.20 -25.74
CA LEU A 474 -5.75 7.04 -24.54
C LEU A 474 -4.76 8.20 -24.57
N PHE A 475 -3.51 7.93 -24.95
CA PHE A 475 -2.49 8.97 -25.04
C PHE A 475 -2.85 10.02 -26.10
N GLY A 476 -3.33 9.57 -27.27
CA GLY A 476 -3.85 10.46 -28.31
C GLY A 476 -5.01 11.32 -27.81
N LEU A 477 -5.96 10.75 -27.08
CA LEU A 477 -7.12 11.45 -26.53
C LEU A 477 -6.71 12.51 -25.51
N ILE A 478 -5.79 12.20 -24.60
CA ILE A 478 -5.25 13.14 -23.60
C ILE A 478 -4.60 14.36 -24.28
N ILE A 479 -3.71 14.12 -25.27
CA ILE A 479 -3.02 15.19 -26.00
C ILE A 479 -4.03 16.02 -26.79
N SER A 480 -4.97 15.36 -27.47
CA SER A 480 -5.93 16.04 -28.33
C SER A 480 -6.87 16.94 -27.53
N ILE A 481 -7.36 16.47 -26.37
CA ILE A 481 -8.23 17.26 -25.49
C ILE A 481 -7.47 18.47 -24.95
N SER A 482 -6.22 18.31 -24.54
CA SER A 482 -5.41 19.46 -24.09
C SER A 482 -5.25 20.50 -25.19
N GLY A 483 -4.89 20.06 -26.42
CA GLY A 483 -4.77 20.96 -27.55
C GLY A 483 -6.08 21.65 -27.91
N GLY A 484 -7.21 20.96 -27.80
CA GLY A 484 -8.54 21.52 -28.01
C GLY A 484 -8.95 22.57 -26.98
N ILE A 485 -8.60 22.36 -25.71
CA ILE A 485 -8.82 23.35 -24.63
C ILE A 485 -8.01 24.61 -24.91
N ASP A 486 -6.71 24.46 -25.20
CA ASP A 486 -5.81 25.59 -25.49
C ASP A 486 -6.31 26.38 -26.72
N TYR A 487 -6.75 25.67 -27.75
CA TYR A 487 -7.35 26.26 -28.94
C TYR A 487 -8.65 27.02 -28.63
N GLY A 488 -9.54 26.42 -27.83
CA GLY A 488 -10.80 27.06 -27.41
C GLY A 488 -10.55 28.34 -26.62
N ILE A 489 -9.56 28.34 -25.71
CA ILE A 489 -9.15 29.51 -24.94
C ILE A 489 -8.61 30.62 -25.85
N PHE A 490 -7.77 30.27 -26.83
CA PHE A 490 -7.19 31.25 -27.76
C PHE A 490 -8.26 31.96 -28.60
N PHE A 491 -9.27 31.21 -29.08
CA PHE A 491 -10.26 31.71 -30.02
C PHE A 491 -11.58 32.17 -29.39
N TRP A 492 -11.82 31.88 -28.11
CA TRP A 492 -13.03 32.31 -27.40
C TRP A 492 -13.31 33.78 -27.66
N ARG A 493 -12.32 34.67 -27.53
CA ARG A 493 -12.60 36.11 -27.62
C ARG A 493 -13.04 36.58 -29.01
N LYS A 494 -12.58 35.91 -30.07
CA LYS A 494 -12.91 36.26 -31.46
C LYS A 494 -14.27 35.75 -31.90
N PHE A 495 -14.73 34.62 -31.33
CA PHE A 495 -15.92 33.91 -31.80
C PHE A 495 -16.99 33.67 -30.72
N GLY A 496 -16.72 34.03 -29.47
CA GLY A 496 -17.52 33.67 -28.31
C GLY A 496 -17.14 32.30 -27.72
N ILE A 497 -17.58 32.04 -26.48
CA ILE A 497 -17.28 30.80 -25.74
C ILE A 497 -17.89 29.58 -26.44
N THR A 498 -19.11 29.70 -26.95
CA THR A 498 -19.84 28.62 -27.62
C THR A 498 -19.15 28.17 -28.90
N GLU A 499 -18.80 29.10 -29.79
CA GLU A 499 -18.03 28.77 -31.00
C GLU A 499 -16.59 28.36 -30.69
N GLY A 500 -15.97 28.92 -29.64
CA GLY A 500 -14.65 28.52 -29.17
C GLY A 500 -14.61 27.05 -28.74
N LEU A 501 -15.60 26.61 -27.97
CA LEU A 501 -15.74 25.20 -27.56
C LEU A 501 -16.02 24.28 -28.74
N LEU A 502 -16.89 24.68 -29.67
CA LEU A 502 -17.19 23.90 -30.88
C LEU A 502 -15.94 23.70 -31.75
N LYS A 503 -15.21 24.79 -32.03
CA LYS A 503 -13.99 24.74 -32.84
C LYS A 503 -12.86 24.01 -32.10
N GLY A 504 -12.77 24.13 -30.77
CA GLY A 504 -11.84 23.34 -29.94
C GLY A 504 -12.15 21.84 -29.93
N GLY A 505 -13.43 21.46 -29.93
CA GLY A 505 -13.87 20.07 -30.08
C GLY A 505 -13.53 19.50 -31.46
N LEU A 506 -13.77 20.27 -32.53
CA LEU A 506 -13.37 19.89 -33.89
C LEU A 506 -11.85 19.75 -34.03
N PHE A 507 -11.09 20.64 -33.40
CA PHE A 507 -9.63 20.57 -33.34
C PHE A 507 -9.16 19.31 -32.60
N THR A 508 -9.78 18.98 -31.47
CA THR A 508 -9.53 17.73 -30.73
C THR A 508 -9.73 16.50 -31.61
N LEU A 509 -10.85 16.45 -32.34
CA LEU A 509 -11.15 15.32 -33.23
C LEU A 509 -10.14 15.21 -34.37
N LEU A 510 -9.78 16.34 -34.99
CA LEU A 510 -8.79 16.38 -36.07
C LEU A 510 -7.43 15.88 -35.60
N VAL A 511 -6.93 16.39 -34.47
CA VAL A 511 -5.63 15.98 -33.90
C VAL A 511 -5.65 14.51 -33.51
N LEU A 512 -6.76 14.00 -32.96
CA LEU A 512 -6.90 12.58 -32.62
C LEU A 512 -6.85 11.69 -33.87
N ILE A 513 -7.56 12.06 -34.94
CA ILE A 513 -7.56 11.32 -36.20
C ILE A 513 -6.16 11.30 -36.82
N LEU A 514 -5.49 12.46 -36.88
CA LEU A 514 -4.12 12.56 -37.39
C LEU A 514 -3.14 11.74 -36.54
N TYR A 515 -3.30 11.77 -35.22
CA TYR A 515 -2.51 10.96 -34.29
C TYR A 515 -2.70 9.46 -34.52
N LEU A 516 -3.94 8.99 -34.69
CA LEU A 516 -4.24 7.57 -34.93
C LEU A 516 -3.74 7.09 -36.30
N ILE A 517 -3.93 7.89 -37.35
CA ILE A 517 -3.48 7.58 -38.71
C ILE A 517 -1.95 7.58 -38.80
N GLY A 518 -1.28 8.53 -38.15
CA GLY A 518 0.18 8.64 -38.20
C GLY A 518 0.90 7.61 -37.35
N ASN A 519 0.35 7.22 -36.19
CA ASN A 519 1.07 6.35 -35.25
C ASN A 519 1.21 4.91 -35.71
N GLY A 520 0.17 4.34 -36.33
CA GLY A 520 0.21 2.94 -36.79
C GLY A 520 1.36 2.68 -37.78
N PRO A 521 1.41 3.40 -38.92
CA PRO A 521 2.48 3.30 -39.90
C PRO A 521 3.85 3.67 -39.32
N PHE A 522 3.93 4.69 -38.47
CA PHE A 522 5.18 5.12 -37.85
C PHE A 522 5.76 4.05 -36.92
N LEU A 523 4.96 3.45 -36.03
CA LEU A 523 5.40 2.38 -35.14
C LEU A 523 5.80 1.12 -35.92
N LEU A 524 5.06 0.78 -36.98
CA LEU A 524 5.41 -0.33 -37.88
C LEU A 524 6.70 -0.06 -38.67
N TRP A 525 6.91 1.18 -39.12
CA TRP A 525 8.13 1.61 -39.79
C TRP A 525 9.33 1.57 -38.84
N LEU A 526 9.15 2.00 -37.59
CA LEU A 526 10.18 1.99 -36.55
C LEU A 526 10.53 0.54 -36.13
N GLU A 527 9.54 -0.34 -36.00
CA GLU A 527 9.76 -1.78 -35.75
C GLU A 527 10.51 -2.45 -36.92
N ARG A 528 10.20 -2.08 -38.17
CA ARG A 528 10.94 -2.55 -39.37
C ARG A 528 12.39 -2.07 -39.40
N LEU A 529 12.67 -0.88 -38.89
CA LEU A 529 14.04 -0.35 -38.79
C LEU A 529 14.85 -0.99 -37.65
N GLN A 530 14.18 -1.41 -36.58
CA GLN A 530 14.79 -2.08 -35.43
C GLN A 530 15.07 -3.57 -35.66
N LYS A 531 14.31 -4.25 -36.54
CA LYS A 531 14.63 -5.62 -36.96
C LYS A 531 15.93 -5.59 -37.77
N PRO A 532 17.05 -6.14 -37.26
CA PRO A 532 18.24 -6.27 -38.08
C PRO A 532 17.88 -7.21 -39.23
N GLY A 533 17.98 -6.72 -40.47
CA GLY A 533 17.87 -7.59 -41.63
C GLY A 533 18.90 -8.71 -41.47
N GLN A 534 18.43 -9.95 -41.31
CA GLN A 534 19.26 -11.14 -41.12
C GLN A 534 20.19 -11.43 -42.32
N SER A 535 20.15 -10.63 -43.39
CA SER A 535 20.88 -10.86 -44.64
C SER A 535 22.10 -9.94 -44.89
N THR A 536 22.50 -9.06 -43.97
CA THR A 536 23.68 -8.18 -44.19
C THR A 536 24.62 -8.12 -42.98
N GLN A 537 25.20 -9.28 -42.63
CA GLN A 537 26.22 -9.36 -41.57
C GLN A 537 27.66 -9.27 -42.09
N GLN A 538 27.89 -8.90 -43.36
CA GLN A 538 29.25 -8.73 -43.90
C GLN A 538 29.51 -7.29 -44.35
N THR A 539 30.59 -6.73 -43.80
CA THR A 539 31.35 -5.52 -44.22
C THR A 539 30.72 -4.12 -44.07
N SER A 540 30.16 -3.76 -42.90
CA SER A 540 29.96 -2.34 -42.57
C SER A 540 31.05 -1.80 -41.63
N PRO A 541 31.71 -0.66 -41.94
CA PRO A 541 32.69 -0.03 -41.06
C PRO A 541 32.13 0.35 -39.68
N VAL A 542 32.96 0.29 -38.63
CA VAL A 542 32.56 0.62 -37.24
C VAL A 542 31.99 2.04 -37.10
N TRP A 543 32.55 3.00 -37.85
CA TRP A 543 32.04 4.38 -37.87
C TRP A 543 30.63 4.47 -38.49
N TRP A 544 30.34 3.67 -39.53
CA TRP A 544 29.01 3.61 -40.16
C TRP A 544 27.98 2.98 -39.23
N ARG A 545 28.36 1.99 -38.42
CA ARG A 545 27.48 1.46 -37.35
C ARG A 545 27.18 2.51 -36.28
N ARG A 546 28.17 3.31 -35.86
CA ARG A 546 27.96 4.42 -34.92
C ARG A 546 27.08 5.53 -35.50
N ILE A 547 27.27 5.89 -36.77
CA ILE A 547 26.42 6.88 -37.45
C ILE A 547 25.01 6.34 -37.67
N ARG A 548 24.85 5.08 -38.08
CA ARG A 548 23.53 4.44 -38.21
C ARG A 548 22.83 4.34 -36.87
N GLN A 549 23.52 4.00 -35.79
CA GLN A 549 22.98 4.03 -34.43
C GLN A 549 22.67 5.47 -33.97
N GLY A 550 23.48 6.45 -34.35
CA GLY A 550 23.25 7.88 -34.12
C GLY A 550 22.02 8.41 -34.86
N LEU A 551 21.84 8.02 -36.13
CA LEU A 551 20.68 8.37 -36.94
C LEU A 551 19.42 7.63 -36.49
N LEU A 552 19.51 6.34 -36.16
CA LEU A 552 18.40 5.58 -35.58
C LEU A 552 18.00 6.15 -34.21
N SER A 553 18.96 6.54 -33.36
CA SER A 553 18.65 7.23 -32.10
C SER A 553 18.13 8.65 -32.30
N CYS A 554 18.48 9.31 -33.41
CA CYS A 554 17.92 10.61 -33.80
C CYS A 554 16.50 10.48 -34.39
N VAL A 555 16.19 9.41 -35.11
CA VAL A 555 14.83 9.07 -35.59
C VAL A 555 13.95 8.57 -34.45
N GLU A 556 14.53 7.85 -33.48
CA GLU A 556 13.94 7.56 -32.18
C GLU A 556 13.91 8.80 -31.26
N SER A 557 14.50 9.92 -31.67
CA SER A 557 14.53 11.11 -30.83
C SER A 557 13.16 11.77 -30.79
N ARG A 558 12.85 12.30 -29.60
CA ARG A 558 11.56 12.90 -29.25
C ARG A 558 11.24 14.15 -30.10
N LEU A 559 12.26 14.74 -30.74
CA LEU A 559 12.17 15.88 -31.66
C LEU A 559 11.70 15.49 -33.08
N ALA A 560 12.20 14.38 -33.62
CA ALA A 560 11.82 13.90 -34.95
C ALA A 560 10.34 13.51 -35.01
N TYR A 561 9.84 12.88 -33.94
CA TYR A 561 8.42 12.55 -33.78
C TYR A 561 7.54 13.80 -33.73
N GLY A 562 7.96 14.80 -32.94
CA GLY A 562 7.27 16.07 -32.83
C GLY A 562 7.15 16.82 -34.16
N LEU A 563 8.24 16.92 -34.92
CA LEU A 563 8.27 17.47 -36.27
C LEU A 563 7.39 16.68 -37.25
N TYR A 564 7.41 15.35 -37.16
CA TYR A 564 6.60 14.46 -38.02
C TYR A 564 5.10 14.65 -37.81
N PHE A 565 4.64 14.93 -36.58
CA PHE A 565 3.21 15.13 -36.29
C PHE A 565 2.76 16.59 -36.37
N GLY A 566 3.52 17.51 -35.78
CA GLY A 566 3.04 18.88 -35.60
C GLY A 566 3.04 19.73 -36.85
N LEU A 567 4.04 19.56 -37.73
CA LEU A 567 4.20 20.35 -38.94
C LEU A 567 3.07 20.06 -39.95
N PRO A 568 2.70 18.79 -40.22
CA PRO A 568 1.55 18.47 -41.06
C PRO A 568 0.21 18.92 -40.46
N CYS A 569 0.02 18.80 -39.15
CA CYS A 569 -1.20 19.29 -38.48
C CYS A 569 -1.33 20.82 -38.62
N GLY A 570 -0.23 21.54 -38.44
CA GLY A 570 -0.16 22.98 -38.60
C GLY A 570 -0.44 23.48 -40.02
N LEU A 571 0.16 22.82 -41.01
CA LEU A 571 -0.01 23.13 -42.42
C LEU A 571 -1.42 22.81 -42.92
N ALA A 572 -1.95 21.62 -42.59
CA ALA A 572 -3.31 21.24 -42.94
C ALA A 572 -4.34 22.23 -42.39
N PHE A 573 -4.06 22.80 -41.21
CA PHE A 573 -4.93 23.77 -40.56
C PHE A 573 -4.79 25.19 -41.13
N GLY A 574 -3.58 25.65 -41.43
CA GLY A 574 -3.36 26.94 -42.11
C GLY A 574 -4.03 27.01 -43.49
N LEU A 575 -4.12 25.86 -44.17
CA LEU A 575 -4.86 25.71 -45.43
C LEU A 575 -6.39 25.74 -45.24
N LEU A 576 -6.91 25.18 -44.14
CA LEU A 576 -8.35 25.18 -43.84
C LEU A 576 -8.92 26.58 -43.53
N LEU A 577 -8.10 27.52 -43.07
CA LEU A 577 -8.53 28.90 -42.73
C LEU A 577 -8.52 29.88 -43.92
N GLY A 578 -8.09 29.45 -45.11
CA GLY A 578 -8.45 30.06 -46.41
C GLY A 578 -7.92 31.46 -46.77
N ASN A 579 -7.32 32.24 -45.86
CA ASN A 579 -6.80 33.59 -46.14
C ASN A 579 -5.28 33.71 -45.98
N VAL A 580 -4.65 34.73 -46.60
CA VAL A 580 -3.19 35.00 -46.50
C VAL A 580 -2.75 35.25 -45.06
N GLU A 581 -3.57 35.95 -44.26
CA GLU A 581 -3.39 36.07 -42.80
C GLU A 581 -3.57 34.71 -42.09
N GLY A 582 -4.45 33.85 -42.61
CA GLY A 582 -4.69 32.49 -42.11
C GLY A 582 -3.53 31.53 -42.31
N SER A 583 -2.69 31.72 -43.34
CA SER A 583 -1.47 30.93 -43.54
C SER A 583 -0.37 31.29 -42.53
N ILE A 584 -0.17 32.58 -42.21
CA ILE A 584 0.80 33.01 -41.18
C ILE A 584 0.30 32.59 -39.78
N THR A 585 -0.99 32.76 -39.51
CA THR A 585 -1.62 32.34 -38.24
C THR A 585 -1.64 30.82 -38.11
N GLY A 586 -1.82 30.08 -39.21
CA GLY A 586 -1.79 28.62 -39.25
C GLY A 586 -0.39 28.04 -39.09
N LEU A 587 0.64 28.69 -39.65
CA LEU A 587 2.03 28.28 -39.46
C LEU A 587 2.48 28.50 -38.02
N THR A 588 2.12 29.64 -37.41
CA THR A 588 2.43 29.96 -36.02
C THR A 588 1.71 29.05 -35.03
N LEU A 589 0.41 28.80 -35.21
CA LEU A 589 -0.35 27.81 -34.43
C LEU A 589 0.15 26.38 -34.66
N GLY A 590 0.55 26.06 -35.89
CA GLY A 590 1.11 24.79 -36.28
C GLY A 590 2.43 24.47 -35.59
N LEU A 591 3.35 25.42 -35.60
CA LEU A 591 4.64 25.32 -34.91
C LEU A 591 4.47 25.32 -33.39
N TYR A 592 3.47 26.06 -32.88
CA TYR A 592 3.10 26.02 -31.46
C TYR A 592 2.52 24.65 -31.04
N ALA A 593 1.63 24.07 -31.84
CA ALA A 593 1.09 22.73 -31.62
C ALA A 593 2.18 21.65 -31.78
N THR A 594 3.07 21.81 -32.76
CA THR A 594 4.30 20.99 -32.91
C THR A 594 5.13 21.08 -31.63
N PHE A 595 5.31 22.27 -31.10
CA PHE A 595 6.08 22.50 -29.89
C PHE A 595 5.43 21.84 -28.66
N ILE A 596 4.13 22.03 -28.41
CA ILE A 596 3.43 21.41 -27.29
C ILE A 596 3.45 19.88 -27.40
N THR A 597 3.22 19.33 -28.58
CA THR A 597 3.24 17.87 -28.80
C THR A 597 4.65 17.30 -28.66
N THR A 598 5.67 17.97 -29.21
CA THR A 598 7.09 17.63 -29.04
C THR A 598 7.51 17.69 -27.58
N LEU A 599 7.12 18.74 -26.85
CA LEU A 599 7.45 18.97 -25.45
C LEU A 599 6.74 17.97 -24.53
N SER A 600 5.46 17.69 -24.80
CA SER A 600 4.69 16.67 -24.09
C SER A 600 5.37 15.31 -24.25
N PHE A 601 5.77 14.93 -25.46
CA PHE A 601 6.50 13.68 -25.72
C PHE A 601 7.92 13.68 -25.11
N LEU A 602 8.60 14.83 -25.14
CA LEU A 602 9.92 15.05 -24.53
C LEU A 602 9.89 14.84 -23.01
N LEU A 603 8.84 15.34 -22.35
CA LEU A 603 8.68 15.34 -20.91
C LEU A 603 7.98 14.08 -20.36
N LEU A 604 7.08 13.44 -21.12
CA LEU A 604 6.44 12.18 -20.76
C LEU A 604 7.32 10.95 -21.05
N GLY A 605 8.22 11.01 -22.05
CA GLY A 605 9.17 9.93 -22.37
C GLY A 605 8.52 8.69 -23.00
N LYS A 606 9.29 7.58 -23.13
CA LYS A 606 8.73 6.26 -23.46
C LYS A 606 7.87 5.83 -22.28
N LEU A 607 6.57 5.68 -22.51
CA LEU A 607 5.61 5.32 -21.46
C LEU A 607 6.03 4.00 -20.82
N PRO A 608 6.17 3.95 -19.48
CA PRO A 608 6.57 2.72 -18.82
C PRO A 608 5.51 1.64 -19.08
N ALA A 609 5.97 0.47 -19.48
CA ALA A 609 5.09 -0.68 -19.72
C ALA A 609 4.38 -1.13 -18.43
N VAL A 610 4.99 -0.80 -17.28
CA VAL A 610 4.59 -1.10 -15.90
C VAL A 610 3.96 0.15 -15.28
N ILE A 611 2.79 0.00 -14.68
CA ILE A 611 2.10 1.01 -13.90
C ILE A 611 2.85 1.18 -12.59
N GLN A 612 3.48 2.34 -12.39
CA GLN A 612 4.14 2.72 -11.14
C GLN A 612 3.36 3.88 -10.50
N PRO A 613 2.72 3.69 -9.33
CA PRO A 613 2.05 4.78 -8.63
C PRO A 613 3.08 5.78 -8.11
N ALA A 614 2.78 7.07 -8.24
CA ALA A 614 3.58 8.17 -7.73
C ALA A 614 3.08 8.56 -6.33
N GLU A 615 3.45 7.75 -5.33
CA GLU A 615 2.90 7.89 -3.97
C GLU A 615 3.59 8.99 -3.16
N VAL A 616 4.92 9.09 -3.29
CA VAL A 616 5.73 10.17 -2.73
C VAL A 616 6.50 10.83 -3.85
N VAL A 617 6.45 12.16 -3.86
CA VAL A 617 7.22 12.95 -4.79
C VAL A 617 8.33 13.64 -4.00
N THR A 618 9.55 13.14 -4.18
CA THR A 618 10.74 13.68 -3.51
C THR A 618 11.48 14.63 -4.43
N TRP A 619 12.13 15.65 -3.86
CA TRP A 619 12.97 16.56 -4.62
C TRP A 619 14.43 16.08 -4.59
N SER A 620 15.00 15.87 -5.77
CA SER A 620 16.38 15.42 -5.97
C SER A 620 17.21 16.50 -6.67
N TRP A 621 18.04 17.19 -5.89
CA TRP A 621 18.98 18.21 -6.37
C TRP A 621 20.00 17.64 -7.37
N LYS A 622 20.41 16.39 -7.21
CA LYS A 622 21.36 15.72 -8.10
C LYS A 622 20.76 15.45 -9.49
N ASN A 623 19.50 15.00 -9.54
CA ASN A 623 18.78 14.79 -10.81
C ASN A 623 18.46 16.11 -11.51
N LEU A 624 18.13 17.14 -10.73
CA LEU A 624 17.97 18.51 -11.23
C LEU A 624 19.24 18.99 -11.92
N GLN A 625 20.39 18.95 -11.26
CA GLN A 625 21.67 19.41 -11.83
C GLN A 625 22.02 18.68 -13.13
N ARG A 626 21.86 17.35 -13.16
CA ARG A 626 22.18 16.53 -14.34
C ARG A 626 21.30 16.84 -15.55
N ARG A 627 20.01 17.09 -15.32
CA ARG A 627 19.04 17.33 -16.40
C ARG A 627 18.90 18.80 -16.76
N ALA A 628 19.20 19.73 -15.84
CA ALA A 628 19.19 21.16 -16.09
C ALA A 628 20.11 21.55 -17.26
N ALA A 629 21.31 20.96 -17.34
CA ALA A 629 22.24 21.21 -18.46
C ALA A 629 21.69 20.73 -19.82
N GLN A 630 21.02 19.58 -19.86
CA GLN A 630 20.37 19.06 -21.08
C GLN A 630 19.20 19.94 -21.51
N CYS A 631 18.48 20.49 -20.53
CA CYS A 631 17.35 21.35 -20.77
C CYS A 631 17.77 22.74 -21.22
N LEU A 632 18.81 23.33 -20.63
CA LEU A 632 19.43 24.59 -21.06
C LEU A 632 19.80 24.56 -22.56
N GLY A 633 20.44 23.48 -23.02
CA GLY A 633 20.76 23.31 -24.45
C GLY A 633 19.53 23.30 -25.35
N GLY A 634 18.46 22.59 -24.95
CA GLY A 634 17.18 22.58 -25.69
C GLY A 634 16.44 23.92 -25.63
N GLY A 635 16.52 24.64 -24.51
CA GLY A 635 15.91 25.95 -24.32
C GLY A 635 16.53 27.04 -25.17
N ILE A 636 17.85 27.05 -25.26
CA ILE A 636 18.59 27.99 -26.11
C ILE A 636 18.26 27.73 -27.59
N LEU A 637 18.23 26.45 -28.01
CA LEU A 637 17.86 26.07 -29.37
C LEU A 637 16.42 26.51 -29.70
N LEU A 638 15.48 26.31 -28.77
CA LEU A 638 14.10 26.76 -28.87
C LEU A 638 13.99 28.28 -28.95
N GLY A 639 14.73 28.99 -28.10
CA GLY A 639 14.86 30.44 -28.12
C GLY A 639 15.25 30.97 -29.47
N LEU A 640 16.29 30.37 -30.06
CA LEU A 640 16.77 30.71 -31.39
C LEU A 640 15.71 30.44 -32.48
N ILE A 641 14.96 29.33 -32.39
CA ILE A 641 13.88 29.02 -33.33
C ILE A 641 12.75 30.05 -33.22
N LEU A 642 12.28 30.35 -32.00
CA LEU A 642 11.24 31.34 -31.76
C LEU A 642 11.70 32.74 -32.17
N TRP A 643 12.94 33.10 -31.86
CA TRP A 643 13.56 34.35 -32.30
C TRP A 643 13.50 34.51 -33.81
N LEU A 644 13.97 33.49 -34.55
CA LEU A 644 14.02 33.49 -36.01
C LEU A 644 12.63 33.62 -36.64
N LEU A 645 11.59 33.06 -36.00
CA LEU A 645 10.21 33.14 -36.46
C LEU A 645 9.58 34.52 -36.23
N PHE A 646 9.95 35.20 -35.14
CA PHE A 646 9.40 36.50 -34.75
C PHE A 646 10.17 37.69 -35.33
N LEU A 647 11.28 37.45 -36.03
CA LEU A 647 12.05 38.49 -36.75
C LEU A 647 11.22 39.34 -37.72
N SER A 648 10.12 38.79 -38.27
CA SER A 648 9.26 39.50 -39.22
C SER A 648 8.17 40.36 -38.58
N GLN A 649 7.91 40.16 -37.28
CA GLN A 649 6.77 40.75 -36.58
C GLN A 649 7.19 41.82 -35.55
N PHE A 650 8.48 41.87 -35.19
CA PHE A 650 8.98 42.69 -34.09
C PHE A 650 10.34 43.33 -34.44
N GLU A 651 10.66 44.43 -33.76
CA GLU A 651 11.99 45.02 -33.82
C GLU A 651 13.04 44.04 -33.26
N MET A 652 14.23 44.02 -33.87
CA MET A 652 15.30 43.03 -33.60
C MET A 652 15.62 42.86 -32.11
N LEU A 653 15.61 43.97 -31.36
CA LEU A 653 15.90 43.99 -29.92
C LEU A 653 14.78 43.35 -29.09
N GLN A 654 13.51 43.62 -29.42
CA GLN A 654 12.34 43.04 -28.75
C GLN A 654 12.22 41.54 -29.03
N ALA A 655 12.48 41.14 -30.28
CA ALA A 655 12.51 39.73 -30.67
C ALA A 655 13.59 38.95 -29.91
N LEU A 656 14.80 39.52 -29.76
CA LEU A 656 15.92 38.89 -29.06
C LEU A 656 15.66 38.76 -27.55
N LEU A 657 15.08 39.79 -26.92
CA LEU A 657 14.70 39.78 -25.51
C LEU A 657 13.58 38.78 -25.21
N MET A 658 12.56 38.71 -26.07
CA MET A 658 11.51 37.68 -25.98
C MET A 658 12.11 36.28 -26.09
N ALA A 659 12.97 36.05 -27.07
CA ALA A 659 13.63 34.77 -27.27
C ALA A 659 14.47 34.32 -26.08
N LEU A 660 15.26 35.22 -25.49
CA LEU A 660 16.08 34.92 -24.30
C LEU A 660 15.23 34.65 -23.06
N LEU A 661 14.13 35.39 -22.86
CA LEU A 661 13.19 35.17 -21.74
C LEU A 661 12.38 33.88 -21.89
N PHE A 662 11.93 33.55 -23.11
CA PHE A 662 11.25 32.28 -23.40
C PHE A 662 12.21 31.08 -23.31
N ALA A 663 13.41 31.19 -23.87
CA ALA A 663 14.46 30.16 -23.82
C ALA A 663 14.92 29.84 -22.40
N GLY A 664 15.17 30.89 -21.61
CA GLY A 664 15.65 30.78 -20.24
C GLY A 664 14.56 30.31 -19.29
N SER A 665 13.35 30.90 -19.38
CA SER A 665 12.35 30.68 -18.34
C SER A 665 11.44 29.47 -18.55
N PHE A 666 10.98 29.23 -19.79
CA PHE A 666 10.12 28.08 -20.05
C PHE A 666 10.85 26.76 -19.74
N VAL A 667 12.15 26.73 -20.03
CA VAL A 667 13.02 25.61 -19.73
C VAL A 667 13.42 25.54 -18.27
N CYS A 668 13.74 26.65 -17.59
CA CYS A 668 14.04 26.60 -16.15
C CYS A 668 12.83 26.20 -15.30
N ILE A 669 11.61 26.62 -15.65
CA ILE A 669 10.39 26.30 -14.89
C ILE A 669 9.95 24.84 -15.17
N LEU A 670 9.79 24.44 -16.43
CA LEU A 670 9.37 23.06 -16.75
C LEU A 670 10.47 22.04 -16.50
N ALA A 671 11.72 22.30 -16.91
CA ALA A 671 12.79 21.34 -16.66
C ALA A 671 13.24 21.36 -15.21
N GLY A 672 13.24 22.50 -14.52
CA GLY A 672 13.57 22.56 -13.11
C GLY A 672 12.57 21.80 -12.26
N ALA A 673 11.27 22.08 -12.46
CA ALA A 673 10.20 21.37 -11.76
C ALA A 673 10.20 19.87 -12.10
N VAL A 674 10.40 19.48 -13.36
CA VAL A 674 10.26 18.08 -13.78
C VAL A 674 11.54 17.23 -13.57
N ALA A 675 12.72 17.85 -13.57
CA ALA A 675 14.00 17.16 -13.38
C ALA A 675 14.29 16.82 -11.92
N GLY A 676 13.85 17.67 -10.99
CA GLY A 676 14.03 17.47 -9.55
C GLY A 676 13.05 16.44 -8.97
N LEU A 677 11.87 16.25 -9.55
CA LEU A 677 10.86 15.33 -9.00
C LEU A 677 11.29 13.87 -9.25
N SER A 678 11.60 13.17 -8.17
CA SER A 678 11.70 11.72 -8.11
C SER A 678 10.36 11.16 -7.62
N GLN A 679 9.94 10.05 -8.22
CA GLN A 679 8.73 9.34 -7.82
C GLN A 679 9.15 8.07 -7.12
N GLU A 680 8.73 7.96 -5.87
CA GLU A 680 8.92 6.77 -5.07
C GLU A 680 7.55 6.19 -4.76
N ALA A 681 7.36 4.93 -5.13
CA ALA A 681 6.28 4.12 -4.61
C ALA A 681 6.67 3.71 -3.18
N LEU A 682 5.77 3.91 -2.22
CA LEU A 682 6.02 3.41 -0.86
C LEU A 682 5.90 1.89 -0.84
N ASP A 683 6.51 1.31 0.19
CA ASP A 683 6.33 -0.12 0.43
C ASP A 683 4.85 -0.42 0.74
N LYS A 684 4.32 -1.43 0.05
CA LYS A 684 2.89 -1.77 0.03
C LYS A 684 2.41 -2.27 1.38
N GLN A 685 3.33 -2.77 2.20
CA GLN A 685 3.04 -3.22 3.57
C GLN A 685 2.52 -2.09 4.48
N PHE A 686 2.82 -0.83 4.15
CA PHE A 686 2.33 0.33 4.90
C PHE A 686 0.94 0.81 4.45
N HIS A 687 0.34 0.18 3.42
CA HIS A 687 -0.99 0.56 2.97
C HIS A 687 -2.04 -0.01 3.93
N ILE A 688 -2.90 0.86 4.47
CA ILE A 688 -3.96 0.49 5.44
C ILE A 688 -5.30 0.31 4.71
N THR A 689 -5.49 1.05 3.62
CA THR A 689 -6.71 1.05 2.81
C THR A 689 -6.43 0.46 1.43
N PRO A 690 -7.36 -0.30 0.83
CA PRO A 690 -7.25 -0.73 -0.54
C PRO A 690 -7.06 0.46 -1.48
N ASN A 691 -6.28 0.26 -2.54
CA ASN A 691 -6.08 1.23 -3.62
C ASN A 691 -5.41 2.56 -3.19
N GLN A 692 -4.69 2.57 -2.07
CA GLN A 692 -4.15 3.80 -1.48
C GLN A 692 -3.09 4.44 -2.39
N GLY A 693 -2.28 3.65 -3.08
CA GLY A 693 -1.22 4.14 -3.96
C GLY A 693 -1.76 4.94 -5.13
N ILE A 694 -2.82 4.45 -5.78
CA ILE A 694 -3.47 5.12 -6.90
C ILE A 694 -4.22 6.38 -6.44
N HIS A 695 -4.86 6.35 -5.26
CA HIS A 695 -5.49 7.55 -4.70
C HIS A 695 -4.49 8.65 -4.33
N ARG A 696 -3.30 8.29 -3.82
CA ARG A 696 -2.22 9.26 -3.59
C ARG A 696 -1.67 9.80 -4.90
N SER A 697 -1.53 8.95 -5.91
CA SER A 697 -1.06 9.35 -7.25
C SER A 697 -1.95 10.44 -7.88
N ILE A 698 -3.28 10.31 -7.82
CA ILE A 698 -4.17 11.34 -8.36
C ILE A 698 -4.16 12.63 -7.54
N LYS A 699 -4.05 12.54 -6.20
CA LYS A 699 -3.93 13.73 -5.34
C LYS A 699 -2.64 14.50 -5.63
N ASN A 700 -1.52 13.79 -5.78
CA ASN A 700 -0.23 14.38 -6.14
C ASN A 700 -0.27 15.01 -7.54
N SER A 701 -0.89 14.34 -8.51
CA SER A 701 -1.13 14.87 -9.85
C SER A 701 -1.88 16.19 -9.83
N LEU A 702 -3.00 16.26 -9.10
CA LEU A 702 -3.82 17.48 -9.03
C LEU A 702 -3.09 18.60 -8.29
N PHE A 703 -2.44 18.29 -7.17
CA PHE A 703 -1.74 19.28 -6.35
C PHE A 703 -0.51 19.85 -7.05
N LEU A 704 0.40 19.01 -7.52
CA LEU A 704 1.63 19.44 -8.19
C LEU A 704 1.34 19.99 -9.58
N GLY A 705 0.43 19.38 -10.34
CA GLY A 705 -0.04 19.90 -11.61
C GLY A 705 -0.63 21.30 -11.44
N GLY A 706 -1.56 21.49 -10.49
CA GLY A 706 -2.22 22.77 -10.24
C GLY A 706 -1.26 23.87 -9.77
N MET A 707 -0.37 23.55 -8.83
CA MET A 707 0.65 24.49 -8.36
C MET A 707 1.54 24.99 -9.50
N ASN A 708 2.02 24.07 -10.36
CA ASN A 708 2.85 24.44 -11.49
C ASN A 708 2.09 25.16 -12.60
N ALA A 709 0.81 24.83 -12.81
CA ALA A 709 -0.05 25.52 -13.75
C ALA A 709 -0.20 27.01 -13.39
N ILE A 710 -0.43 27.31 -12.10
CA ILE A 710 -0.55 28.67 -11.61
C ILE A 710 0.78 29.41 -11.74
N MET A 711 1.90 28.77 -11.34
CA MET A 711 3.23 29.38 -11.46
C MET A 711 3.59 29.70 -12.91
N ALA A 712 3.41 28.74 -13.82
CA ALA A 712 3.70 28.94 -15.24
C ALA A 712 2.77 29.96 -15.89
N GLY A 713 1.47 29.91 -15.58
CA GLY A 713 0.48 30.82 -16.14
C GLY A 713 0.68 32.27 -15.71
N LEU A 714 0.94 32.50 -14.41
CA LEU A 714 1.26 33.85 -13.91
C LEU A 714 2.57 34.36 -14.50
N PHE A 715 3.59 33.51 -14.56
CA PHE A 715 4.90 33.89 -15.07
C PHE A 715 4.84 34.28 -16.55
N ILE A 716 4.22 33.44 -17.40
CA ILE A 716 4.11 33.71 -18.83
C ILE A 716 3.17 34.89 -19.08
N GLY A 717 2.04 34.97 -18.37
CA GLY A 717 1.15 36.13 -18.45
C GLY A 717 1.87 37.44 -18.11
N MET A 718 2.67 37.46 -17.04
CA MET A 718 3.46 38.64 -16.64
C MET A 718 4.51 39.02 -17.68
N ILE A 719 5.14 38.06 -18.37
CA ILE A 719 6.03 38.36 -19.50
C ILE A 719 5.25 39.13 -20.58
N PHE A 720 4.12 38.60 -21.06
CA PHE A 720 3.32 39.30 -22.06
C PHE A 720 2.92 40.70 -21.59
N ARG A 721 2.55 40.85 -20.31
CA ARG A 721 2.25 42.17 -19.75
C ARG A 721 3.44 43.13 -19.77
N LEU A 722 4.65 42.65 -19.45
CA LEU A 722 5.89 43.42 -19.44
C LEU A 722 6.26 43.93 -20.85
N PHE A 723 5.92 43.16 -21.89
CA PHE A 723 6.11 43.54 -23.29
C PHE A 723 5.01 44.45 -23.85
N GLY A 724 4.16 45.01 -23.00
CA GLY A 724 3.16 46.01 -23.40
C GLY A 724 1.86 45.42 -23.97
N TYR A 725 1.65 44.11 -23.90
CA TYR A 725 0.40 43.50 -24.33
C TYR A 725 -0.77 43.84 -23.38
N SER A 726 -1.98 43.71 -23.89
CA SER A 726 -3.20 43.93 -23.12
C SER A 726 -3.32 42.93 -21.96
N ILE A 727 -4.10 43.30 -20.94
CA ILE A 727 -4.45 42.41 -19.83
C ILE A 727 -5.14 41.14 -20.37
N ASP A 728 -5.89 41.26 -21.45
CA ASP A 728 -6.54 40.12 -22.10
C ASP A 728 -5.53 39.11 -22.65
N ALA A 729 -4.46 39.59 -23.29
CA ALA A 729 -3.39 38.73 -23.78
C ALA A 729 -2.65 38.04 -22.63
N MET A 730 -2.39 38.76 -21.52
CA MET A 730 -1.84 38.18 -20.30
C MET A 730 -2.69 36.98 -19.82
N VAL A 731 -4.02 37.15 -19.77
CA VAL A 731 -4.94 36.08 -19.32
C VAL A 731 -4.95 34.91 -20.30
N VAL A 732 -5.06 35.17 -21.61
CA VAL A 732 -5.12 34.11 -22.63
C VAL A 732 -3.83 33.27 -22.65
N TYR A 733 -2.66 33.91 -22.75
CA TYR A 733 -1.38 33.19 -22.79
C TYR A 733 -1.01 32.57 -21.43
N GLY A 734 -1.45 33.18 -20.32
CA GLY A 734 -1.32 32.60 -18.99
C GLY A 734 -2.18 31.33 -18.81
N LEU A 735 -3.42 31.33 -19.29
CA LEU A 735 -4.30 30.17 -19.22
C LEU A 735 -3.79 29.01 -20.07
N ILE A 736 -3.40 29.28 -21.32
CA ILE A 736 -2.88 28.27 -22.25
C ILE A 736 -1.59 27.62 -21.71
N SER A 737 -0.69 28.43 -21.16
CA SER A 737 0.56 27.88 -20.60
C SER A 737 0.33 27.13 -19.28
N GLY A 738 -0.64 27.58 -18.48
CA GLY A 738 -1.09 26.90 -17.27
C GLY A 738 -1.71 25.53 -17.54
N SER A 739 -2.64 25.43 -18.50
CA SER A 739 -3.28 24.17 -18.90
C SER A 739 -2.27 23.17 -19.48
N SER A 740 -1.40 23.62 -20.37
CA SER A 740 -0.31 22.80 -20.92
C SER A 740 0.62 22.26 -19.83
N THR A 741 1.01 23.11 -18.87
CA THR A 741 1.90 22.72 -17.75
C THR A 741 1.19 21.77 -16.78
N PHE A 742 -0.09 22.02 -16.49
CA PHE A 742 -0.94 21.15 -15.67
C PHE A 742 -0.98 19.74 -16.25
N LEU A 743 -1.24 19.62 -17.56
CA LEU A 743 -1.34 18.33 -18.23
C LEU A 743 -0.03 17.55 -18.11
N VAL A 744 1.09 18.18 -18.46
CA VAL A 744 2.39 17.51 -18.49
C VAL A 744 2.82 17.09 -17.09
N ILE A 745 2.74 17.99 -16.12
CA ILE A 745 3.22 17.72 -14.75
C ILE A 745 2.24 16.82 -14.01
N GLY A 746 0.93 17.03 -14.16
CA GLY A 746 -0.10 16.19 -13.54
C GLY A 746 -0.01 14.75 -14.02
N LEU A 747 0.02 14.53 -15.34
CA LEU A 747 0.18 13.18 -15.89
C LEU A 747 1.46 12.52 -15.40
N ARG A 748 2.58 13.26 -15.40
CA ARG A 748 3.84 12.71 -14.94
C ARG A 748 3.79 12.35 -13.46
N THR A 749 3.28 13.22 -12.59
CA THR A 749 3.29 13.08 -11.12
C THR A 749 2.21 12.17 -10.55
N GLY A 750 1.54 11.37 -11.39
CA GLY A 750 0.63 10.30 -10.95
C GLY A 750 -0.65 10.18 -11.76
N GLY A 751 -1.01 11.19 -12.56
CA GLY A 751 -2.21 11.16 -13.38
C GLY A 751 -2.19 10.07 -14.44
N TYR A 752 -1.00 9.79 -15.01
CA TYR A 752 -0.84 8.72 -15.98
C TYR A 752 -1.05 7.33 -15.37
N ALA A 753 -0.47 7.07 -14.19
CA ALA A 753 -0.66 5.81 -13.46
C ALA A 753 -2.14 5.59 -13.11
N TRP A 754 -2.83 6.65 -12.67
CA TRP A 754 -4.27 6.62 -12.40
C TRP A 754 -5.09 6.29 -13.66
N LEU A 755 -4.82 6.95 -14.80
CA LEU A 755 -5.51 6.69 -16.07
C LEU A 755 -5.26 5.27 -16.59
N GLN A 756 -4.03 4.79 -16.53
CA GLN A 756 -3.70 3.41 -16.90
C GLN A 756 -4.43 2.39 -16.02
N HIS A 757 -4.50 2.65 -14.71
CA HIS A 757 -5.20 1.77 -13.77
C HIS A 757 -6.71 1.75 -14.03
N ALA A 758 -7.31 2.93 -14.27
CA ALA A 758 -8.71 3.04 -14.65
C ALA A 758 -9.02 2.29 -15.95
N LEU A 759 -8.15 2.44 -16.96
CA LEU A 759 -8.27 1.70 -18.23
C LEU A 759 -8.17 0.20 -18.02
N LEU A 760 -7.20 -0.24 -17.23
CA LEU A 760 -7.00 -1.65 -16.93
C LEU A 760 -8.23 -2.25 -16.27
N ARG A 761 -8.80 -1.57 -15.27
CA ARG A 761 -10.06 -2.00 -14.63
C ARG A 761 -11.23 -2.04 -15.60
N PHE A 762 -11.34 -1.02 -16.46
CA PHE A 762 -12.36 -1.00 -17.49
C PHE A 762 -12.22 -2.19 -18.46
N LEU A 763 -10.99 -2.51 -18.87
CA LEU A 763 -10.72 -3.66 -19.72
C LEU A 763 -11.00 -5.00 -19.04
N LEU A 764 -10.65 -5.14 -17.77
CA LEU A 764 -10.97 -6.33 -16.99
C LEU A 764 -12.48 -6.50 -16.82
N TRP A 765 -13.20 -5.41 -16.64
CA TRP A 765 -14.66 -5.41 -16.57
C TRP A 765 -15.30 -5.75 -17.92
N ASN A 766 -14.86 -5.11 -19.00
CA ASN A 766 -15.36 -5.39 -20.34
C ASN A 766 -15.09 -6.83 -20.79
N ALA A 767 -13.97 -7.42 -20.33
CA ALA A 767 -13.66 -8.82 -20.56
C ALA A 767 -14.36 -9.79 -19.59
N GLY A 768 -15.13 -9.29 -18.62
CA GLY A 768 -15.86 -10.09 -17.63
C GLY A 768 -15.00 -10.72 -16.54
N TYR A 769 -13.72 -10.35 -16.41
CA TYR A 769 -12.78 -10.94 -15.45
C TYR A 769 -12.83 -10.31 -14.05
N ALA A 770 -13.33 -9.08 -13.92
CA ALA A 770 -13.50 -8.40 -12.64
C ALA A 770 -14.67 -7.40 -12.68
N PRO A 771 -15.29 -7.05 -11.54
CA PRO A 771 -16.29 -6.00 -11.48
C PRO A 771 -15.65 -4.59 -11.53
N LEU A 772 -16.44 -3.58 -11.92
CA LEU A 772 -16.00 -2.17 -11.88
C LEU A 772 -15.61 -1.73 -10.46
N ASN A 773 -16.45 -2.04 -9.47
CA ASN A 773 -16.17 -1.76 -8.08
C ASN A 773 -15.43 -2.94 -7.42
N TYR A 774 -14.16 -3.07 -7.79
CA TYR A 774 -13.35 -4.20 -7.35
C TYR A 774 -13.12 -4.26 -5.82
N PRO A 775 -12.89 -3.14 -5.10
CA PRO A 775 -12.80 -3.15 -3.64
C PRO A 775 -14.03 -3.76 -2.95
N ASP A 776 -15.23 -3.31 -3.31
CA ASP A 776 -16.49 -3.82 -2.71
C ASP A 776 -16.68 -5.31 -2.97
N PHE A 777 -16.28 -5.79 -4.15
CA PHE A 777 -16.28 -7.21 -4.44
C PHE A 777 -15.32 -8.03 -3.58
N LEU A 778 -14.10 -7.52 -3.37
CA LEU A 778 -13.11 -8.21 -2.55
C LEU A 778 -13.53 -8.19 -1.07
N ASP A 779 -14.08 -7.08 -0.59
CA ASP A 779 -14.65 -6.98 0.75
C ASP A 779 -15.86 -7.93 0.91
N PHE A 780 -16.73 -8.04 -0.10
CA PHE A 780 -17.78 -9.06 -0.14
C PHE A 780 -17.21 -10.48 -0.03
N ALA A 781 -16.14 -10.81 -0.76
CA ALA A 781 -15.48 -12.11 -0.65
C ALA A 781 -14.80 -12.34 0.72
N VAL A 782 -14.39 -11.27 1.42
CA VAL A 782 -13.93 -11.31 2.81
C VAL A 782 -15.08 -11.61 3.77
N GLU A 783 -16.23 -10.96 3.61
CA GLU A 783 -17.44 -11.24 4.40
C GLU A 783 -17.92 -12.69 4.22
N ARG A 784 -17.69 -13.28 3.04
CA ARG A 784 -17.97 -14.69 2.75
C ARG A 784 -16.88 -15.66 3.23
N ILE A 785 -15.81 -15.21 3.88
CA ILE A 785 -14.74 -16.10 4.37
C ILE A 785 -14.12 -16.89 3.20
N LEU A 786 -14.00 -16.25 2.04
CA LEU A 786 -13.24 -16.76 0.89
C LEU A 786 -11.88 -16.07 0.81
N LEU A 787 -11.86 -14.78 1.17
CA LEU A 787 -10.66 -13.97 1.31
C LEU A 787 -10.51 -13.45 2.75
N ARG A 788 -9.33 -12.94 3.06
CA ARG A 788 -9.03 -12.17 4.28
C ARG A 788 -8.31 -10.89 3.89
N ARG A 789 -8.61 -9.81 4.60
CA ARG A 789 -7.91 -8.53 4.44
C ARG A 789 -6.64 -8.49 5.30
N VAL A 790 -5.53 -8.04 4.69
CA VAL A 790 -4.22 -7.85 5.34
C VAL A 790 -3.72 -6.45 4.96
N GLY A 791 -3.89 -5.48 5.87
CA GLY A 791 -3.65 -4.06 5.56
C GLY A 791 -4.56 -3.58 4.43
N GLY A 792 -3.95 -3.05 3.37
CA GLY A 792 -4.61 -2.65 2.12
C GLY A 792 -4.71 -3.75 1.05
N GLY A 793 -4.25 -4.97 1.35
CA GLY A 793 -4.28 -6.13 0.44
C GLY A 793 -5.25 -7.23 0.87
N TYR A 794 -5.40 -8.23 0.01
CA TYR A 794 -6.30 -9.38 0.17
C TYR A 794 -5.55 -10.69 -0.04
N ILE A 795 -5.81 -11.68 0.80
CA ILE A 795 -5.23 -13.03 0.71
C ILE A 795 -6.35 -14.06 0.73
N PHE A 796 -6.20 -15.18 0.01
CA PHE A 796 -7.10 -16.31 0.19
C PHE A 796 -6.88 -16.91 1.58
N ILE A 797 -7.97 -17.26 2.27
CA ILE A 797 -7.86 -17.75 3.66
C ILE A 797 -6.94 -18.97 3.78
N HIS A 798 -6.94 -19.81 2.74
CA HIS A 798 -6.06 -20.96 2.62
C HIS A 798 -5.46 -21.05 1.22
N ARG A 799 -4.17 -21.43 1.11
CA ARG A 799 -3.52 -21.69 -0.18
C ARG A 799 -4.23 -22.78 -0.98
N ILE A 800 -4.78 -23.79 -0.31
CA ILE A 800 -5.54 -24.87 -0.97
C ILE A 800 -6.83 -24.33 -1.60
N LEU A 801 -7.47 -23.32 -1.00
CA LEU A 801 -8.64 -22.67 -1.58
C LEU A 801 -8.26 -21.85 -2.82
N LEU A 802 -7.12 -21.16 -2.78
CA LEU A 802 -6.52 -20.52 -3.96
C LEU A 802 -6.25 -21.56 -5.06
N ASP A 803 -5.70 -22.73 -4.72
CA ASP A 803 -5.46 -23.83 -5.65
C ASP A 803 -6.77 -24.35 -6.28
N TYR A 804 -7.82 -24.51 -5.46
CA TYR A 804 -9.15 -24.90 -5.91
C TYR A 804 -9.71 -23.92 -6.93
N PHE A 805 -9.78 -22.61 -6.60
CA PHE A 805 -10.27 -21.59 -7.53
C PHE A 805 -9.43 -21.50 -8.80
N ALA A 806 -8.11 -21.66 -8.69
CA ALA A 806 -7.22 -21.68 -9.85
C ALA A 806 -7.44 -22.92 -10.75
N GLY A 807 -7.89 -24.04 -10.18
CA GLY A 807 -8.22 -25.26 -10.92
C GLY A 807 -9.56 -25.23 -11.66
N LEU A 808 -10.46 -24.29 -11.31
CA LEU A 808 -11.77 -24.20 -11.95
C LEU A 808 -11.68 -23.73 -13.41
N ASN A 809 -12.37 -24.44 -14.32
CA ASN A 809 -12.31 -24.20 -15.77
C ASN A 809 -13.36 -23.19 -16.30
N TYR A 810 -13.80 -22.23 -15.49
CA TYR A 810 -14.83 -21.26 -15.91
C TYR A 810 -14.40 -20.36 -17.08
N LEU A 811 -13.11 -20.07 -17.22
CA LEU A 811 -12.59 -19.16 -18.26
C LEU A 811 -12.74 -19.70 -19.69
N ARG A 812 -12.71 -21.02 -19.91
CA ARG A 812 -12.91 -21.60 -21.26
C ARG A 812 -14.33 -21.42 -21.81
N ARG A 813 -15.32 -21.19 -20.95
CA ARG A 813 -16.71 -20.95 -21.36
C ARG A 813 -16.99 -19.48 -21.68
N ALA A 814 -16.20 -18.55 -21.14
CA ALA A 814 -16.32 -17.11 -21.43
C ALA A 814 -15.48 -16.67 -22.64
N GLU A 815 -14.50 -17.48 -23.04
CA GLU A 815 -13.65 -17.27 -24.24
C GLU A 815 -14.25 -17.83 -25.54
N ARG A 816 -15.41 -18.52 -25.46
CA ARG A 816 -16.25 -18.89 -26.61
C ARG A 816 -17.44 -17.96 -26.66
#